data_AF-A0A938S8I7-F1
#
_entry.id   AF-A0A938S8I7-F1
#
_cell.length_a   1.000
_cell.length_b   1.000
_cell.length_c   1.000
_cell.angle_alpha   90.00
_cell.angle_beta   90.00
_cell.angle_gamma   90.00
#
_symmetry.space_group_name_H-M   'P 1'
#
loop_
_entity.id
_entity.type
_entity.pdbx_description
1 polymer ?
#
loop_
_entity_poly.entity_id
_entity_poly.type
_entity_poly.pdbx_seq_one_letter_code
_entity_poly.pdbx_strand_id
1 'polypeptide(L)'
;MKSEIALALACLLAGLAATAALADAPYTRFLEAEDLDMQAGGFRPNKHQSYSGGAYALIYGHRDDLTNAVLSKTLERDLPPGRYRVLVRLYAEGEPESHQLEVLLNGARAPFAYPTKEAAKGSTTWLQREVTTERPGRELTVRYLKMGQRIIFDTLLITNERTWLIRPRKEGSLEHVGEDALPKPTDDRSNLLANPSFALGHRFGWHCAYQQGLALTPDMLQPGKGPAGAAALRIPLAMQHRLRSATADKFQAIVQSTAFVVAPGRRYVGAMKVKTETAAPSTLCFLFRGPTGDFRHAKAAKLDLKPADEWVTAEVETEAPPDAVFALLQLSASADVPSALWATDAEARLKAPRSQETQAPPIAVAWSCQPPGHIFLAGDPIELDILAHNPSTAEQKLPLTWRVTDLLANEVASGQETLTLKPGERKSKRVALDARLRGCFRATLSSASGEDHITFSVLDRPAPGGPMGLYASLNPQCVALVRRLGFEWENTLSPAEYIASWGYVQPERDRWVWHDDTVLAAVQAGLKLIPTVHIYSHHIPKWALLKDEPKGEECVRLRGHAAGFLRVSDWAAFVHALVNRYKARIKHWLIIDEPHNLMSAEDYAKLLRAAYRAAKEADPTCLVAAHGGYYPDYLKTIVAQAGREHMDILYDYVRDAAKGEVIRTVSRETGKPVWTVEYGGFARWLLAETDPPASPALPASDVLANCEWSLKSAIQSLGWALGEKYLRYDARFPGHRYNGYMTAFEYDGSIKPAGVALAVFNHLCAGLQAKGESQLGEGITGFRFQGTDRALLALWSSDGQSRGLSLKPAGAAAFDFMGKPLPLTDDGLALSPLPTYLQTTASAIEPLEQQIRSAPRTQPLSVTFAIVKQENGPALLLKAQLRNNSRQSLSPQISFDRSSLYVLRSRRDPRLLVPDIRPGDERTVSFELAYMAGERFDPKPFDLVLVGRGLFAHYKGEVRPLDK
;
A
#
# COMPACT_ATOMS: atom_id res chain seq x y z
N MET A 1 51.19 6.69 49.33
CA MET A 1 50.19 6.16 50.30
C MET A 1 48.83 6.89 50.27
N LYS A 2 48.63 8.10 50.82
CA LYS A 2 47.29 8.75 50.81
C LYS A 2 46.77 9.11 49.40
N SER A 3 47.66 9.50 48.48
CA SER A 3 47.30 9.79 47.08
C SER A 3 46.99 8.54 46.25
N GLU A 4 47.72 7.45 46.49
CA GLU A 4 47.49 6.15 45.82
C GLU A 4 46.21 5.48 46.31
N ILE A 5 45.86 5.62 47.60
CA ILE A 5 44.59 5.15 48.15
C ILE A 5 43.43 5.96 47.58
N ALA A 6 43.58 7.28 47.39
CA ALA A 6 42.55 8.12 46.78
C ALA A 6 42.35 7.79 45.29
N LEU A 7 43.43 7.51 44.55
CA LEU A 7 43.36 7.11 43.14
C LEU A 7 42.75 5.69 43.00
N ALA A 8 43.11 4.77 43.90
CA ALA A 8 42.51 3.44 43.95
C ALA A 8 41.01 3.51 44.30
N LEU A 9 40.59 4.36 45.25
CA LEU A 9 39.18 4.57 45.57
C LEU A 9 38.41 5.22 44.41
N ALA A 10 39.01 6.20 43.72
CA ALA A 10 38.38 6.83 42.56
C ALA A 10 38.20 5.84 41.40
N CYS A 11 39.20 4.99 41.12
CA CYS A 11 39.08 3.92 40.14
C CYS A 11 38.05 2.84 40.55
N LEU A 12 37.95 2.52 41.85
CA LEU A 12 36.96 1.58 42.37
C LEU A 12 35.53 2.15 42.27
N LEU A 13 35.36 3.44 42.59
CA LEU A 13 34.08 4.14 42.49
C LEU A 13 33.65 4.37 41.03
N ALA A 14 34.60 4.67 40.13
CA ALA A 14 34.34 4.73 38.70
C ALA A 14 33.99 3.34 38.12
N GLY A 15 34.65 2.28 38.58
CA GLY A 15 34.32 0.90 38.24
C GLY A 15 32.95 0.47 38.74
N LEU A 16 32.59 0.82 39.99
CA LEU A 16 31.28 0.56 40.59
C LEU A 16 30.16 1.34 39.89
N ALA A 17 30.39 2.61 39.54
CA ALA A 17 29.46 3.41 38.76
C ALA A 17 29.28 2.88 37.32
N ALA A 18 30.35 2.38 36.69
CA ALA A 18 30.27 1.73 35.38
C ALA A 18 29.50 0.40 35.42
N THR A 19 29.65 -0.41 36.47
CA THR A 19 28.86 -1.64 36.67
C THR A 19 27.39 -1.36 36.99
N ALA A 20 27.08 -0.29 37.74
CA ALA A 20 25.69 0.13 37.97
C ALA A 20 25.04 0.69 36.68
N ALA A 21 25.79 1.43 35.86
CA ALA A 21 25.32 1.91 34.55
C ALA A 21 25.12 0.78 33.52
N LEU A 22 25.84 -0.35 33.66
CA LEU A 22 25.65 -1.55 32.84
C LEU A 22 24.43 -2.38 33.24
N ALA A 23 23.97 -2.30 34.50
CA ALA A 23 22.79 -3.02 34.97
C ALA A 23 21.48 -2.49 34.36
N ASP A 24 21.43 -1.20 34.02
CA ASP A 24 20.31 -0.55 33.33
C ASP A 24 20.57 -0.34 31.82
N ALA A 25 21.70 -0.79 31.30
CA ALA A 25 22.01 -0.64 29.89
C ALA A 25 21.07 -1.53 29.03
N PRO A 26 20.47 -0.99 27.96
CA PRO A 26 19.68 -1.79 27.05
C PRO A 26 20.53 -2.94 26.48
N TYR A 27 19.97 -4.13 26.51
CA TYR A 27 20.48 -5.34 25.89
C TYR A 27 19.50 -5.74 24.81
N THR A 28 20.01 -5.87 23.60
CA THR A 28 19.29 -6.40 22.45
C THR A 28 20.26 -7.29 21.69
N ARG A 29 19.87 -8.54 21.44
CA ARG A 29 20.66 -9.49 20.66
C ARG A 29 19.78 -10.29 19.72
N PHE A 30 20.07 -10.16 18.43
CA PHE A 30 19.60 -11.10 17.42
C PHE A 30 20.56 -12.26 17.33
N LEU A 31 20.00 -13.45 17.25
CA LEU A 31 20.70 -14.70 17.04
C LEU A 31 19.99 -15.42 15.91
N GLU A 32 20.71 -15.67 14.83
CA GLU A 32 20.23 -16.59 13.81
C GLU A 32 20.36 -18.02 14.32
N ALA A 33 19.61 -18.94 13.72
CA ALA A 33 19.68 -20.35 14.07
C ALA A 33 21.12 -20.89 14.02
N GLU A 34 21.90 -20.43 13.05
CA GLU A 34 23.32 -20.79 12.86
C GLU A 34 24.26 -20.25 13.94
N ASP A 35 23.85 -19.25 14.70
CA ASP A 35 24.64 -18.73 15.81
C ASP A 35 24.61 -19.66 17.04
N LEU A 36 23.67 -20.61 17.11
CA LEU A 36 23.48 -21.49 18.27
C LEU A 36 24.27 -22.80 18.13
N ASP A 37 24.94 -23.19 19.20
CA ASP A 37 25.66 -24.45 19.32
C ASP A 37 24.69 -25.60 19.61
N MET A 38 24.74 -26.67 18.81
CA MET A 38 23.91 -27.86 19.01
C MET A 38 24.51 -28.76 20.10
N GLN A 39 23.76 -28.99 21.18
CA GLN A 39 24.20 -29.77 22.34
C GLN A 39 23.64 -31.21 22.32
N ALA A 40 22.44 -31.39 21.79
CA ALA A 40 21.78 -32.70 21.69
C ALA A 40 20.68 -32.68 20.60
N GLY A 41 20.41 -33.85 19.99
CA GLY A 41 19.34 -34.04 18.99
C GLY A 41 19.77 -33.77 17.53
N GLY A 42 18.96 -34.24 16.58
CA GLY A 42 19.30 -34.39 15.15
C GLY A 42 19.10 -33.19 14.22
N PHE A 43 19.30 -31.94 14.65
CA PHE A 43 19.20 -30.78 13.75
C PHE A 43 20.23 -30.88 12.60
N ARG A 44 19.85 -30.49 11.37
CA ARG A 44 20.76 -30.39 10.22
C ARG A 44 20.61 -29.05 9.48
N PRO A 45 21.67 -28.51 8.84
CA PRO A 45 21.57 -27.32 7.99
C PRO A 45 20.81 -27.62 6.68
N ASN A 46 19.87 -26.77 6.29
CA ASN A 46 19.17 -26.86 5.00
C ASN A 46 19.80 -25.91 3.96
N LYS A 47 20.07 -26.39 2.74
CA LYS A 47 20.66 -25.62 1.62
C LYS A 47 19.64 -25.18 0.55
N HIS A 48 18.33 -25.18 0.83
CA HIS A 48 17.32 -24.84 -0.18
C HIS A 48 17.32 -23.34 -0.58
N GLN A 49 17.45 -23.08 -1.89
CA GLN A 49 17.50 -21.75 -2.53
C GLN A 49 16.17 -20.95 -2.52
N SER A 50 15.07 -21.51 -2.01
CA SER A 50 13.73 -20.91 -2.17
C SER A 50 13.37 -19.83 -1.14
N TYR A 51 14.24 -19.56 -0.16
CA TYR A 51 14.10 -18.42 0.74
C TYR A 51 14.89 -17.25 0.15
N SER A 52 14.19 -16.32 -0.47
CA SER A 52 14.76 -15.08 -1.00
C SER A 52 15.38 -14.27 0.14
N GLY A 53 16.69 -14.42 0.35
CA GLY A 53 17.43 -13.72 1.40
C GLY A 53 18.71 -14.40 1.90
N GLY A 54 19.05 -15.62 1.48
CA GLY A 54 20.35 -16.22 1.80
C GLY A 54 20.53 -16.74 3.24
N ALA A 55 19.46 -16.83 4.04
CA ALA A 55 19.54 -17.33 5.43
C ALA A 55 19.59 -18.86 5.49
N TYR A 56 20.48 -19.41 6.33
CA TYR A 56 20.56 -20.83 6.64
C TYR A 56 19.41 -21.24 7.59
N ALA A 57 18.44 -21.99 7.08
CA ALA A 57 17.39 -22.60 7.91
C ALA A 57 17.90 -23.92 8.53
N LEU A 58 17.83 -24.08 9.86
CA LEU A 58 18.05 -25.38 10.50
C LEU A 58 16.79 -26.26 10.37
N ILE A 59 16.87 -27.35 9.59
CA ILE A 59 15.85 -28.40 9.46
C ILE A 59 16.50 -29.78 9.30
N TYR A 60 16.30 -30.70 10.24
CA TYR A 60 15.89 -32.10 9.96
C TYR A 60 15.56 -32.85 11.25
N GLY A 61 14.71 -33.86 11.12
CA GLY A 61 14.58 -35.00 12.02
C GLY A 61 13.56 -35.94 11.41
N HIS A 62 14.00 -37.15 11.03
CA HIS A 62 13.07 -38.23 10.75
C HIS A 62 12.22 -38.49 12.00
N ARG A 63 11.00 -39.02 11.84
CA ARG A 63 9.92 -39.12 12.85
C ARG A 63 10.28 -39.67 14.24
N ASP A 64 11.47 -40.19 14.47
CA ASP A 64 11.74 -41.06 15.62
C ASP A 64 12.78 -40.55 16.66
N ASP A 65 13.45 -39.39 16.50
CA ASP A 65 14.60 -39.06 17.41
C ASP A 65 14.90 -37.58 17.76
N LEU A 66 13.91 -36.67 17.89
CA LEU A 66 14.15 -35.27 18.32
C LEU A 66 13.57 -34.88 19.69
N THR A 67 12.99 -35.81 20.44
CA THR A 67 12.58 -35.50 21.82
C THR A 67 13.83 -35.15 22.61
N ASN A 68 13.91 -33.92 23.15
CA ASN A 68 15.09 -33.35 23.84
C ASN A 68 16.20 -32.76 22.95
N ALA A 69 15.87 -32.27 21.75
CA ALA A 69 16.85 -31.48 20.99
C ALA A 69 17.15 -30.15 21.73
N VAL A 70 18.44 -29.81 21.84
CA VAL A 70 18.94 -28.66 22.61
C VAL A 70 19.92 -27.84 21.77
N LEU A 71 19.61 -26.56 21.61
CA LEU A 71 20.52 -25.55 21.10
C LEU A 71 20.95 -24.65 22.26
N SER A 72 22.18 -24.16 22.25
CA SER A 72 22.71 -23.30 23.31
C SER A 72 23.57 -22.18 22.73
N LYS A 73 23.69 -21.07 23.46
CA LYS A 73 24.68 -20.04 23.15
C LYS A 73 25.17 -19.40 24.44
N THR A 74 26.48 -19.18 24.50
CA THR A 74 27.07 -18.24 25.46
C THR A 74 27.02 -16.84 24.85
N LEU A 75 26.27 -15.93 25.47
CA LEU A 75 26.16 -14.53 25.04
C LEU A 75 27.46 -13.77 25.29
N GLU A 76 27.69 -12.71 24.52
CA GLU A 76 28.91 -11.91 24.53
C GLU A 76 29.17 -11.16 25.85
N ARG A 77 28.12 -10.96 26.67
CA ARG A 77 28.22 -10.36 28.01
C ARG A 77 27.21 -10.97 28.97
N ASP A 78 27.48 -10.85 30.26
CA ASP A 78 26.51 -11.20 31.30
C ASP A 78 25.32 -10.24 31.25
N LEU A 79 24.13 -10.83 31.25
CA LEU A 79 22.86 -10.15 31.39
C LEU A 79 22.57 -9.94 32.87
N PRO A 80 22.26 -8.73 33.33
CA PRO A 80 21.83 -8.51 34.71
C PRO A 80 20.49 -9.21 35.00
N PRO A 81 20.17 -9.48 36.29
CA PRO A 81 18.82 -9.86 36.69
C PRO A 81 17.81 -8.84 36.18
N GLY A 82 16.73 -9.29 35.54
CA GLY A 82 15.77 -8.36 34.96
C GLY A 82 14.74 -9.04 34.08
N ARG A 83 13.80 -8.23 33.58
CA ARG A 83 12.78 -8.69 32.64
C ARG A 83 13.29 -8.52 31.20
N TYR A 84 13.28 -9.61 30.46
CA TYR A 84 13.63 -9.69 29.05
C TYR A 84 12.43 -10.17 28.24
N ARG A 85 12.42 -9.82 26.97
CA ARG A 85 11.51 -10.33 25.95
C ARG A 85 12.31 -11.25 25.05
N VAL A 86 11.79 -12.45 24.86
CA VAL A 86 12.32 -13.44 23.93
C VAL A 86 11.34 -13.56 22.78
N LEU A 87 11.81 -13.31 21.57
CA LEU A 87 11.04 -13.44 20.35
C LEU A 87 11.67 -14.54 19.50
N VAL A 88 10.86 -15.45 18.96
CA VAL A 88 11.34 -16.60 18.19
C VAL A 88 10.57 -16.68 16.87
N ARG A 89 11.28 -16.75 15.75
CA ARG A 89 10.71 -16.96 14.41
C ARG A 89 10.74 -18.44 14.06
N LEU A 90 9.55 -19.00 13.85
CA LEU A 90 9.34 -20.43 13.59
C LEU A 90 8.46 -20.64 12.37
N TYR A 91 8.67 -21.72 11.63
CA TYR A 91 7.69 -22.30 10.70
C TYR A 91 7.37 -23.70 11.15
N ALA A 92 6.11 -24.13 11.14
CA ALA A 92 5.75 -25.52 11.45
C ALA A 92 4.72 -26.09 10.47
N GLU A 93 4.85 -27.38 10.13
CA GLU A 93 3.83 -28.18 9.42
C GLU A 93 3.23 -29.21 10.38
N GLY A 94 1.90 -29.31 10.39
CA GLY A 94 1.15 -30.26 11.20
C GLY A 94 0.08 -29.58 12.05
N GLU A 95 -0.53 -30.34 12.97
CA GLU A 95 -1.50 -29.81 13.92
C GLU A 95 -0.79 -28.92 14.97
N PRO A 96 -1.22 -27.67 15.19
CA PRO A 96 -0.51 -26.71 16.06
C PRO A 96 -0.18 -27.20 17.48
N GLU A 97 -1.06 -28.01 18.06
CA GLU A 97 -0.92 -28.54 19.43
C GLU A 97 0.21 -29.57 19.59
N SER A 98 0.83 -29.96 18.48
CA SER A 98 1.91 -30.94 18.44
C SER A 98 3.30 -30.32 18.63
N HIS A 99 3.47 -28.99 18.53
CA HIS A 99 4.78 -28.34 18.61
C HIS A 99 4.95 -27.49 19.90
N GLN A 100 5.92 -27.85 20.75
CA GLN A 100 6.29 -27.08 21.96
C GLN A 100 7.79 -26.82 22.02
N LEU A 101 8.16 -25.56 22.28
CA LEU A 101 9.53 -25.08 22.41
C LEU A 101 9.68 -24.30 23.72
N GLU A 102 10.85 -24.33 24.35
CA GLU A 102 11.16 -23.56 25.54
C GLU A 102 12.50 -22.85 25.35
N VAL A 103 12.55 -21.56 25.67
CA VAL A 103 13.82 -20.82 25.76
C VAL A 103 14.16 -20.65 27.24
N LEU A 104 15.38 -20.99 27.62
CA LEU A 104 15.95 -20.72 28.93
C LEU A 104 16.99 -19.62 28.81
N LEU A 105 16.80 -18.54 29.55
CA LEU A 105 17.74 -17.44 29.68
C LEU A 105 18.25 -17.41 31.12
N ASN A 106 19.52 -17.75 31.34
CA ASN A 106 20.12 -17.89 32.67
C ASN A 106 19.28 -18.79 33.61
N GLY A 107 18.73 -19.88 33.06
CA GLY A 107 17.86 -20.82 33.77
C GLY A 107 16.39 -20.39 33.92
N ALA A 108 16.05 -19.13 33.64
CA ALA A 108 14.66 -18.66 33.63
C ALA A 108 13.95 -19.11 32.34
N ARG A 109 12.73 -19.63 32.47
CA ARG A 109 12.02 -20.34 31.39
C ARG A 109 11.00 -19.46 30.68
N ALA A 110 10.99 -19.55 29.35
CA ALA A 110 10.02 -18.93 28.45
C ALA A 110 9.42 -20.01 27.53
N PRO A 111 8.26 -20.60 27.87
CA PRO A 111 7.63 -21.62 27.05
C PRO A 111 6.84 -21.01 25.88
N PHE A 112 7.05 -21.59 24.70
CA PHE A 112 6.39 -21.27 23.43
C PHE A 112 5.54 -22.46 22.97
N ALA A 113 4.26 -22.21 22.78
CA ALA A 113 3.36 -23.11 22.07
C ALA A 113 3.08 -22.51 20.70
N TYR A 114 3.16 -23.32 19.65
CA TYR A 114 2.82 -22.86 18.30
C TYR A 114 1.30 -22.58 18.24
N PRO A 115 0.86 -21.38 17.78
CA PRO A 115 -0.54 -20.97 17.91
C PRO A 115 -1.48 -21.85 17.07
N THR A 116 -2.66 -22.15 17.64
CA THR A 116 -3.76 -22.93 17.05
C THR A 116 -4.33 -22.29 15.78
N LYS A 117 -4.86 -23.13 14.86
CA LYS A 117 -5.60 -22.97 13.57
C LYS A 117 -5.44 -21.71 12.67
N GLU A 118 -5.00 -20.56 13.16
CA GLU A 118 -4.90 -19.27 12.44
C GLU A 118 -3.51 -18.99 11.86
N ALA A 119 -2.45 -19.65 12.36
CA ALA A 119 -1.14 -19.61 11.70
C ALA A 119 -1.21 -20.43 10.40
N ALA A 120 -1.26 -19.73 9.27
CA ALA A 120 -1.46 -20.30 7.96
C ALA A 120 -0.50 -21.47 7.68
N LYS A 121 -1.03 -22.59 7.15
CA LYS A 121 -0.26 -23.68 6.55
C LYS A 121 0.70 -23.08 5.52
N GLY A 122 1.98 -22.91 5.88
CA GLY A 122 3.03 -22.48 4.94
C GLY A 122 3.74 -21.15 5.22
N SER A 123 3.54 -20.45 6.36
CA SER A 123 4.26 -19.19 6.65
C SER A 123 5.07 -19.19 7.95
N THR A 124 6.23 -18.52 7.96
CA THR A 124 7.01 -18.23 9.18
C THR A 124 6.27 -17.26 10.11
N THR A 125 6.24 -17.54 11.41
CA THR A 125 5.55 -16.76 12.44
C THR A 125 6.53 -16.39 13.56
N TRP A 126 6.50 -15.14 14.02
CA TRP A 126 7.18 -14.75 15.25
C TRP A 126 6.29 -14.99 16.46
N LEU A 127 6.85 -15.62 17.49
CA LEU A 127 6.24 -15.79 18.80
C LEU A 127 7.00 -14.94 19.82
N GLN A 128 6.32 -14.45 20.86
CA GLN A 128 6.94 -13.62 21.90
C GLN A 128 6.56 -14.11 23.30
N ARG A 129 7.53 -14.09 24.22
CA ARG A 129 7.34 -14.31 25.66
C ARG A 129 8.20 -13.35 26.47
N GLU A 130 7.70 -12.97 27.64
CA GLU A 130 8.52 -12.33 28.65
C GLU A 130 9.20 -13.40 29.52
N VAL A 131 10.43 -13.14 29.93
CA VAL A 131 11.21 -13.97 30.87
C VAL A 131 11.87 -13.05 31.88
N THR A 132 11.82 -13.42 33.16
CA THR A 132 12.49 -12.67 34.22
C THR A 132 13.64 -13.51 34.75
N THR A 133 14.86 -13.00 34.66
CA THR A 133 16.06 -13.65 35.22
C THR A 133 16.30 -13.15 36.64
N GLU A 134 16.53 -14.05 37.59
CA GLU A 134 16.82 -13.69 38.99
C GLU A 134 18.32 -13.56 39.27
N ARG A 135 19.17 -14.05 38.36
CA ARG A 135 20.62 -14.09 38.51
C ARG A 135 21.29 -13.56 37.26
N PRO A 136 22.44 -12.86 37.40
CA PRO A 136 23.23 -12.50 36.25
C PRO A 136 23.76 -13.75 35.55
N GLY A 137 23.92 -13.66 34.24
CA GLY A 137 24.52 -14.74 33.46
C GLY A 137 24.43 -14.50 31.96
N ARG A 138 25.00 -15.40 31.18
CA ARG A 138 25.10 -15.28 29.72
C ARG A 138 24.66 -16.55 28.99
N GLU A 139 23.91 -17.41 29.66
CA GLU A 139 23.52 -18.70 29.11
C GLU A 139 22.14 -18.59 28.44
N LEU A 140 22.12 -18.90 27.14
CA LEU A 140 20.90 -19.12 26.39
C LEU A 140 20.79 -20.60 26.03
N THR A 141 19.61 -21.18 26.23
CA THR A 141 19.29 -22.52 25.76
C THR A 141 17.92 -22.54 25.09
N VAL A 142 17.78 -23.22 23.96
CA VAL A 142 16.50 -23.48 23.30
C VAL A 142 16.26 -24.98 23.30
N ARG A 143 15.16 -25.42 23.93
CA ARG A 143 14.77 -26.81 24.06
C ARG A 143 13.50 -27.07 23.28
N TYR A 144 13.46 -28.23 22.61
CA TYR A 144 12.25 -28.68 21.94
C TYR A 144 11.57 -29.79 22.74
N LEU A 145 10.31 -29.57 23.13
CA LEU A 145 9.62 -30.36 24.16
C LEU A 145 8.57 -31.34 23.62
N LYS A 146 7.90 -31.05 22.49
CA LYS A 146 6.82 -31.90 21.93
C LYS A 146 6.77 -31.82 20.39
N MET A 147 6.49 -32.95 19.74
CA MET A 147 6.68 -33.18 18.28
C MET A 147 5.40 -33.13 17.43
N GLY A 148 5.51 -32.40 16.30
CA GLY A 148 4.64 -32.47 15.11
C GLY A 148 5.43 -32.83 13.83
N GLN A 149 4.88 -32.62 12.62
CA GLN A 149 5.46 -33.17 11.38
C GLN A 149 6.73 -32.45 10.89
N ARG A 150 6.81 -31.12 10.97
CA ARG A 150 8.01 -30.34 10.58
C ARG A 150 8.07 -29.03 11.37
N ILE A 151 9.26 -28.61 11.79
CA ILE A 151 9.51 -27.25 12.30
C ILE A 151 10.81 -26.68 11.72
N ILE A 152 10.84 -25.37 11.49
CA ILE A 152 12.01 -24.58 11.09
C ILE A 152 12.20 -23.51 12.15
N PHE A 153 13.34 -23.50 12.81
CA PHE A 153 13.78 -22.40 13.66
C PHE A 153 14.69 -21.50 12.82
N ASP A 154 14.35 -20.22 12.74
CA ASP A 154 15.02 -19.27 11.86
C ASP A 154 15.83 -18.25 12.68
N THR A 155 15.17 -17.53 13.57
CA THR A 155 15.80 -16.42 14.30
C THR A 155 15.24 -16.29 15.71
N LEU A 156 16.06 -15.82 16.63
CA LEU A 156 15.69 -15.47 18.00
C LEU A 156 16.20 -14.07 18.36
N LEU A 157 15.36 -13.28 19.02
CA LEU A 157 15.71 -11.98 19.58
C LEU A 157 15.55 -12.01 21.10
N ILE A 158 16.57 -11.56 21.81
CA ILE A 158 16.52 -11.30 23.26
C ILE A 158 16.65 -9.80 23.45
N THR A 159 15.72 -9.19 24.17
CA THR A 159 15.83 -7.77 24.47
C THR A 159 15.20 -7.39 25.81
N ASN A 160 15.84 -6.53 26.60
CA ASN A 160 15.18 -5.87 27.73
C ASN A 160 14.57 -4.50 27.33
N GLU A 161 14.75 -4.08 26.07
CA GLU A 161 14.11 -2.88 25.56
C GLU A 161 12.64 -3.14 25.29
N ARG A 162 11.75 -2.18 25.57
CA ARG A 162 10.29 -2.28 25.31
C ARG A 162 9.89 -1.91 23.87
N THR A 163 10.87 -1.51 23.08
CA THR A 163 10.78 -0.87 21.77
C THR A 163 10.65 -1.82 20.58
N TRP A 164 11.15 -3.05 20.71
CA TRP A 164 11.00 -4.06 19.67
C TRP A 164 9.56 -4.56 19.56
N LEU A 165 9.03 -4.60 18.33
CA LEU A 165 7.66 -5.01 18.02
C LEU A 165 7.65 -5.98 16.82
N ILE A 166 6.81 -7.02 16.91
CA ILE A 166 6.56 -7.96 15.81
C ILE A 166 5.46 -7.37 14.92
N ARG A 167 5.72 -7.18 13.62
CA ARG A 167 4.64 -6.88 12.67
C ARG A 167 3.99 -8.16 12.15
N PRO A 168 2.66 -8.29 12.20
CA PRO A 168 1.95 -9.30 11.45
C PRO A 168 1.96 -8.91 9.95
N ARG A 169 2.94 -9.41 9.21
CA ARG A 169 2.87 -9.50 7.74
C ARG A 169 2.95 -10.98 7.35
N LYS A 170 2.62 -11.33 6.10
CA LYS A 170 2.81 -12.68 5.52
C LYS A 170 4.23 -13.25 5.73
N GLU A 171 5.22 -12.40 5.95
CA GLU A 171 6.62 -12.78 6.20
C GLU A 171 7.11 -12.50 7.63
N GLY A 172 6.29 -11.86 8.49
CA GLY A 172 6.67 -11.54 9.87
C GLY A 172 7.96 -10.73 9.98
N SER A 173 7.96 -9.45 9.57
CA SER A 173 9.13 -8.58 9.80
C SER A 173 9.16 -8.08 11.25
N LEU A 174 10.34 -8.02 11.84
CA LEU A 174 10.57 -7.51 13.21
C LEU A 174 11.16 -6.11 13.12
N GLU A 175 10.62 -5.15 13.88
CA GLU A 175 11.02 -3.74 13.79
C GLU A 175 11.26 -3.15 15.18
N HIS A 176 12.32 -2.34 15.30
CA HIS A 176 12.57 -1.52 16.47
C HIS A 176 11.78 -0.23 16.37
N VAL A 177 10.84 -0.03 17.29
CA VAL A 177 10.13 1.23 17.44
C VAL A 177 10.64 1.86 18.72
N GLY A 178 11.64 2.74 18.61
CA GLY A 178 12.28 3.40 19.76
C GLY A 178 11.27 3.92 20.81
N GLU A 179 11.68 3.99 22.08
CA GLU A 179 10.76 4.30 23.21
C GLU A 179 10.23 5.73 23.12
N ASP A 180 11.02 6.63 22.54
CA ASP A 180 10.61 8.00 22.17
C ASP A 180 9.69 8.05 20.94
N ALA A 181 9.56 6.96 20.19
CA ALA A 181 8.77 6.93 18.96
C ALA A 181 7.29 6.67 19.26
N LEU A 182 6.94 5.85 20.26
CA LEU A 182 5.54 5.67 20.61
C LEU A 182 4.98 6.99 21.14
N PRO A 183 3.96 7.56 20.49
CA PRO A 183 3.44 8.85 20.92
C PRO A 183 2.87 8.69 22.33
N LYS A 184 3.18 9.64 23.22
CA LYS A 184 2.71 9.62 24.60
C LYS A 184 1.23 10.00 24.63
N PRO A 185 0.41 9.36 25.50
CA PRO A 185 -0.97 9.77 25.70
C PRO A 185 -1.02 11.26 26.08
N THR A 186 -1.82 12.05 25.37
CA THR A 186 -2.12 13.43 25.75
C THR A 186 -3.23 13.40 26.80
N ASP A 187 -2.85 13.23 28.07
CA ASP A 187 -3.79 13.21 29.21
C ASP A 187 -4.33 14.62 29.54
N ASP A 188 -3.86 15.66 28.83
CA ASP A 188 -4.16 17.09 29.05
C ASP A 188 -5.30 17.65 28.18
N ARG A 189 -5.74 16.92 27.15
CA ARG A 189 -6.81 17.39 26.25
C ARG A 189 -8.20 17.02 26.76
N SER A 190 -9.10 17.99 26.73
CA SER A 190 -10.53 17.79 27.01
C SER A 190 -11.23 16.91 25.97
N ASN A 191 -10.78 16.95 24.71
CA ASN A 191 -11.23 16.11 23.61
C ASN A 191 -10.04 15.65 22.76
N LEU A 192 -9.96 14.34 22.51
CA LEU A 192 -8.88 13.69 21.76
C LEU A 192 -9.09 13.75 20.24
N LEU A 193 -10.25 14.21 19.77
CA LEU A 193 -10.58 14.35 18.35
C LEU A 193 -10.15 15.71 17.80
N ALA A 194 -9.55 15.73 16.61
CA ALA A 194 -9.01 16.95 15.99
C ALA A 194 -10.08 17.88 15.38
N ASN A 195 -11.22 17.34 14.95
CA ASN A 195 -12.30 18.09 14.28
C ASN A 195 -13.69 17.65 14.77
N PRO A 196 -14.01 17.83 16.05
CA PRO A 196 -15.22 17.28 16.64
C PRO A 196 -16.53 17.87 16.09
N SER A 197 -16.51 19.12 15.62
CA SER A 197 -17.69 19.86 15.14
C SER A 197 -17.73 20.03 13.62
N PHE A 198 -16.82 19.39 12.89
CA PHE A 198 -16.64 19.57 11.44
C PHE A 198 -16.40 21.02 10.99
N ALA A 199 -16.01 21.91 11.91
CA ALA A 199 -15.76 23.32 11.63
C ALA A 199 -14.57 23.54 10.66
N LEU A 200 -13.66 22.56 10.57
CA LEU A 200 -12.54 22.55 9.62
C LEU A 200 -12.84 21.77 8.33
N GLY A 201 -14.12 21.58 8.02
CA GLY A 201 -14.55 20.85 6.84
C GLY A 201 -14.71 19.35 7.08
N HIS A 202 -14.97 18.65 5.98
CA HIS A 202 -15.39 17.24 5.98
C HIS A 202 -14.25 16.24 6.22
N ARG A 203 -13.01 16.55 5.78
CA ARG A 203 -11.90 15.58 5.75
C ARG A 203 -11.00 15.58 6.99
N PHE A 204 -10.83 16.74 7.63
CA PHE A 204 -9.83 16.88 8.68
C PHE A 204 -10.28 16.06 9.88
N GLY A 205 -9.45 15.12 10.34
CA GLY A 205 -9.80 14.23 11.45
C GLY A 205 -10.82 13.12 11.17
N TRP A 206 -11.38 12.99 9.96
CA TRP A 206 -12.47 12.03 9.67
C TRP A 206 -12.38 11.42 8.27
N HIS A 207 -12.83 10.17 8.12
CA HIS A 207 -12.90 9.48 6.83
C HIS A 207 -13.94 8.36 6.83
N CYS A 208 -14.30 7.88 5.64
CA CYS A 208 -15.06 6.64 5.51
C CYS A 208 -14.14 5.42 5.70
N ALA A 209 -14.69 4.30 6.15
CA ALA A 209 -13.95 3.05 6.24
C ALA A 209 -13.52 2.55 4.85
N TYR A 210 -12.60 1.60 4.82
CA TYR A 210 -12.12 0.99 3.57
C TYR A 210 -13.27 0.33 2.79
N GLN A 211 -13.25 0.50 1.46
CA GLN A 211 -14.20 -0.13 0.54
C GLN A 211 -15.68 0.18 0.84
N GLN A 212 -15.97 1.31 1.48
CA GLN A 212 -17.36 1.74 1.77
C GLN A 212 -18.14 2.18 0.52
N GLY A 213 -17.43 2.39 -0.59
CA GLY A 213 -18.00 2.93 -1.82
C GLY A 213 -18.29 4.44 -1.78
N LEU A 214 -17.76 5.14 -0.79
CA LEU A 214 -17.93 6.58 -0.62
C LEU A 214 -16.73 7.13 0.17
N ALA A 215 -16.21 8.29 -0.21
CA ALA A 215 -15.31 9.13 0.58
C ALA A 215 -16.04 10.42 0.97
N LEU A 216 -15.65 11.03 2.09
CA LEU A 216 -16.21 12.32 2.52
C LEU A 216 -15.86 13.42 1.51
N THR A 217 -16.84 14.24 1.15
CA THR A 217 -16.68 15.33 0.18
C THR A 217 -17.19 16.67 0.72
N PRO A 218 -16.79 17.81 0.12
CA PRO A 218 -17.25 19.13 0.55
C PRO A 218 -18.78 19.29 0.60
N ASP A 219 -19.53 18.69 -0.34
CA ASP A 219 -20.99 18.78 -0.42
C ASP A 219 -21.72 18.07 0.73
N MET A 220 -21.05 17.14 1.41
CA MET A 220 -21.59 16.49 2.61
C MET A 220 -21.58 17.41 3.82
N LEU A 221 -20.74 18.45 3.83
CA LEU A 221 -20.71 19.43 4.91
C LEU A 221 -21.90 20.38 4.78
N GLN A 222 -22.70 20.48 5.84
CA GLN A 222 -23.91 21.29 5.90
C GLN A 222 -23.76 22.37 6.98
N PRO A 223 -23.25 23.57 6.62
CA PRO A 223 -23.10 24.68 7.55
C PRO A 223 -24.45 25.12 8.12
N GLY A 224 -24.52 25.38 9.44
CA GLY A 224 -25.73 25.88 10.08
C GLY A 224 -26.83 24.85 10.33
N LYS A 225 -26.64 23.59 9.90
CA LYS A 225 -27.64 22.51 10.03
C LYS A 225 -27.44 21.62 11.26
N GLY A 226 -26.37 21.83 12.02
CA GLY A 226 -26.14 21.20 13.30
C GLY A 226 -26.94 21.85 14.45
N PRO A 227 -26.92 21.25 15.65
CA PRO A 227 -27.49 21.83 16.87
C PRO A 227 -26.94 23.24 17.11
N ALA A 228 -27.80 24.15 17.55
CA ALA A 228 -27.43 25.55 17.79
C ALA A 228 -26.75 26.25 16.59
N GLY A 229 -27.03 25.82 15.36
CA GLY A 229 -26.45 26.40 14.14
C GLY A 229 -25.02 25.95 13.83
N ALA A 230 -24.54 24.87 14.44
CA ALA A 230 -23.24 24.29 14.12
C ALA A 230 -23.18 23.74 12.67
N ALA A 231 -21.99 23.38 12.20
CA ALA A 231 -21.88 22.58 10.98
C ALA A 231 -22.26 21.14 11.31
N ALA A 232 -22.79 20.40 10.35
CA ALA A 232 -23.02 18.97 10.47
C ALA A 232 -22.58 18.27 9.19
N LEU A 233 -22.18 17.00 9.29
CA LEU A 233 -21.87 16.17 8.14
C LEU A 233 -23.11 15.33 7.80
N ARG A 234 -23.62 15.46 6.56
CA ARG A 234 -24.70 14.65 5.99
C ARG A 234 -24.08 13.58 5.09
N ILE A 235 -24.08 12.34 5.55
CA ILE A 235 -23.37 11.23 4.95
C ILE A 235 -24.40 10.31 4.29
N PRO A 236 -24.43 10.19 2.95
CA PRO A 236 -25.35 9.28 2.30
C PRO A 236 -25.02 7.83 2.68
N LEU A 237 -26.05 7.05 2.97
CA LEU A 237 -25.90 5.61 3.12
C LEU A 237 -25.75 5.01 1.72
N ALA A 238 -24.63 4.35 1.45
CA ALA A 238 -24.33 3.76 0.15
C ALA A 238 -24.64 2.26 0.16
N MET A 239 -25.18 1.75 -0.94
CA MET A 239 -25.43 0.31 -1.07
C MET A 239 -24.08 -0.41 -1.09
N GLN A 240 -23.88 -1.33 -0.15
CA GLN A 240 -22.64 -2.10 -0.03
C GLN A 240 -22.90 -3.56 -0.31
N HIS A 241 -22.47 -3.97 -1.48
CA HIS A 241 -22.65 -5.32 -1.97
C HIS A 241 -21.60 -6.33 -1.45
N ARG A 242 -20.80 -5.97 -0.43
CA ARG A 242 -19.58 -6.72 -0.11
C ARG A 242 -19.35 -7.17 1.32
N LEU A 243 -20.38 -7.24 2.15
CA LEU A 243 -20.23 -7.94 3.43
C LEU A 243 -20.88 -9.32 3.35
N ARG A 244 -20.12 -10.34 3.75
CA ARG A 244 -20.57 -11.69 4.12
C ARG A 244 -21.57 -11.67 5.30
N SER A 245 -22.22 -10.54 5.57
CA SER A 245 -23.21 -10.36 6.61
C SER A 245 -24.60 -10.61 6.03
N ALA A 246 -25.54 -10.95 6.91
CA ALA A 246 -26.97 -11.05 6.60
C ALA A 246 -27.61 -9.70 6.17
N THR A 247 -26.81 -8.69 5.79
CA THR A 247 -27.24 -7.31 5.48
C THR A 247 -26.76 -6.84 4.11
N ALA A 248 -26.40 -7.75 3.19
CA ALA A 248 -25.91 -7.43 1.85
C ALA A 248 -26.89 -6.59 0.98
N ASP A 249 -28.14 -6.46 1.42
CA ASP A 249 -29.19 -5.68 0.75
C ASP A 249 -29.46 -4.30 1.41
N LYS A 250 -28.60 -3.85 2.33
CA LYS A 250 -28.79 -2.56 3.03
C LYS A 250 -27.87 -1.45 2.50
N PHE A 251 -28.39 -0.23 2.54
CA PHE A 251 -27.59 0.98 2.44
C PHE A 251 -26.87 1.19 3.76
N GLN A 252 -25.57 1.47 3.73
CA GLN A 252 -24.78 1.68 4.95
C GLN A 252 -23.69 2.73 4.75
N ALA A 253 -23.26 3.31 5.86
CA ALA A 253 -22.09 4.17 5.93
C ALA A 253 -21.34 3.88 7.22
N ILE A 254 -20.02 3.75 7.12
CA ILE A 254 -19.11 3.64 8.26
C ILE A 254 -18.11 4.79 8.17
N VAL A 255 -18.11 5.63 9.20
CA VAL A 255 -17.29 6.84 9.29
C VAL A 255 -16.44 6.74 10.55
N GLN A 256 -15.17 7.06 10.41
CA GLN A 256 -14.13 6.84 11.41
C GLN A 256 -13.37 8.14 11.65
N SER A 257 -13.04 8.42 12.90
CA SER A 257 -12.08 9.46 13.23
C SER A 257 -10.67 9.06 12.80
N THR A 258 -9.75 10.03 12.76
CA THR A 258 -8.32 9.75 12.93
C THR A 258 -8.09 8.91 14.18
N ALA A 259 -7.10 8.02 14.12
CA ALA A 259 -6.62 7.38 15.32
C ALA A 259 -6.08 8.44 16.29
N PHE A 260 -6.19 8.21 17.58
CA PHE A 260 -5.56 9.00 18.64
C PHE A 260 -4.93 8.04 19.64
N VAL A 261 -3.96 8.56 20.40
CA VAL A 261 -3.21 7.76 21.36
C VAL A 261 -4.04 7.51 22.59
N VAL A 262 -4.00 6.28 23.09
CA VAL A 262 -4.64 5.89 24.35
C VAL A 262 -3.65 5.17 25.26
N ALA A 263 -3.93 5.22 26.55
CA ALA A 263 -3.21 4.46 27.56
C ALA A 263 -3.95 3.14 27.86
N PRO A 264 -3.26 1.99 27.85
CA PRO A 264 -3.83 0.70 28.25
C PRO A 264 -4.53 0.74 29.62
N GLY A 265 -5.64 0.04 29.77
CA GLY A 265 -6.39 -0.09 31.03
C GLY A 265 -7.11 1.19 31.48
N ARG A 266 -7.02 2.29 30.74
CA ARG A 266 -7.78 3.51 31.02
C ARG A 266 -9.18 3.44 30.44
N ARG A 267 -10.13 4.13 31.07
CA ARG A 267 -11.52 4.23 30.59
C ARG A 267 -11.76 5.49 29.77
N TYR A 268 -12.34 5.29 28.60
CA TYR A 268 -12.66 6.34 27.65
C TYR A 268 -14.17 6.44 27.42
N VAL A 269 -14.63 7.68 27.23
CA VAL A 269 -15.99 8.02 26.82
C VAL A 269 -15.93 8.59 25.41
N GLY A 270 -16.73 8.03 24.52
CA GLY A 270 -16.94 8.51 23.16
C GLY A 270 -18.37 8.95 23.00
N ALA A 271 -18.60 10.17 22.51
CA ALA A 271 -19.94 10.69 22.27
C ALA A 271 -20.05 11.34 20.89
N MET A 272 -21.24 11.38 20.31
CA MET A 272 -21.51 12.08 19.06
C MET A 272 -23.00 12.39 18.95
N LYS A 273 -23.35 13.59 18.45
CA LYS A 273 -24.74 13.89 18.10
C LYS A 273 -25.03 13.37 16.70
N VAL A 274 -26.10 12.60 16.59
CA VAL A 274 -26.49 11.93 15.35
C VAL A 274 -27.99 12.07 15.10
N LYS A 275 -28.37 12.05 13.83
CA LYS A 275 -29.76 11.84 13.40
C LYS A 275 -29.80 11.17 12.03
N THR A 276 -30.95 10.64 11.63
CA THR A 276 -31.10 9.93 10.34
C THR A 276 -32.37 10.39 9.63
N GLU A 277 -32.32 10.37 8.30
CA GLU A 277 -33.49 10.75 7.46
C GLU A 277 -34.54 9.65 7.40
N THR A 278 -34.16 8.41 7.70
CA THR A 278 -35.04 7.25 7.82
C THR A 278 -34.70 6.47 9.08
N ALA A 279 -35.54 5.49 9.44
CA ALA A 279 -35.20 4.55 10.49
C ALA A 279 -33.91 3.80 10.09
N ALA A 280 -32.91 3.84 10.96
CA ALA A 280 -31.61 3.26 10.65
C ALA A 280 -30.91 2.78 11.93
N PRO A 281 -30.80 1.45 12.12
CA PRO A 281 -29.95 0.88 13.15
C PRO A 281 -28.54 1.44 13.01
N SER A 282 -28.07 2.04 14.10
CA SER A 282 -26.80 2.77 14.15
C SER A 282 -25.97 2.29 15.33
N THR A 283 -24.65 2.43 15.22
CA THR A 283 -23.72 2.00 16.26
C THR A 283 -22.54 2.95 16.36
N LEU A 284 -22.28 3.43 17.57
CA LEU A 284 -21.08 4.16 17.94
C LEU A 284 -20.16 3.24 18.74
N CYS A 285 -18.89 3.10 18.34
CA CYS A 285 -17.94 2.26 19.05
C CYS A 285 -16.52 2.81 18.99
N PHE A 286 -15.72 2.38 19.96
CA PHE A 286 -14.27 2.48 19.85
C PHE A 286 -13.72 1.25 19.13
N LEU A 287 -12.73 1.49 18.27
CA LEU A 287 -11.84 0.45 17.81
C LEU A 287 -10.46 0.70 18.40
N PHE A 288 -9.84 -0.34 18.95
CA PHE A 288 -8.49 -0.27 19.52
C PHE A 288 -7.51 -1.04 18.69
N ARG A 289 -6.27 -0.55 18.64
CA ARG A 289 -5.17 -1.21 17.99
C ARG A 289 -3.94 -1.17 18.89
N GLY A 290 -3.23 -2.28 18.94
CA GLY A 290 -1.88 -2.27 19.46
C GLY A 290 -0.89 -1.59 18.51
N PRO A 291 0.41 -1.69 18.81
CA PRO A 291 1.45 -1.09 17.97
C PRO A 291 1.49 -1.65 16.54
N THR A 292 1.16 -2.94 16.39
CA THR A 292 1.33 -3.67 15.12
C THR A 292 0.12 -4.47 14.66
N GLY A 293 -0.93 -4.58 15.47
CA GLY A 293 -2.15 -5.33 15.11
C GLY A 293 -3.10 -4.53 14.20
N ASP A 294 -4.21 -5.13 13.79
CA ASP A 294 -5.34 -4.42 13.19
C ASP A 294 -6.28 -3.84 14.26
N PHE A 295 -7.09 -2.85 13.88
CA PHE A 295 -8.12 -2.28 14.75
C PHE A 295 -9.18 -3.33 15.10
N ARG A 296 -9.38 -3.56 16.39
CA ARG A 296 -10.36 -4.51 16.94
C ARG A 296 -11.52 -3.75 17.56
N HIS A 297 -12.74 -4.22 17.30
CA HIS A 297 -13.94 -3.65 17.90
C HIS A 297 -13.94 -3.90 19.41
N ALA A 298 -14.23 -2.85 20.18
CA ALA A 298 -14.55 -2.97 21.60
C ALA A 298 -16.06 -2.87 21.83
N LYS A 299 -16.46 -2.48 23.05
CA LYS A 299 -17.86 -2.24 23.41
C LYS A 299 -18.46 -1.16 22.50
N ALA A 300 -19.70 -1.38 22.10
CA ALA A 300 -20.43 -0.53 21.19
C ALA A 300 -21.75 -0.06 21.82
N ALA A 301 -22.11 1.21 21.60
CA ALA A 301 -23.43 1.73 21.87
C ALA A 301 -24.30 1.52 20.64
N LYS A 302 -25.36 0.72 20.79
CA LYS A 302 -26.36 0.51 19.74
C LYS A 302 -27.45 1.56 19.87
N LEU A 303 -27.82 2.17 18.76
CA LEU A 303 -28.84 3.20 18.66
C LEU A 303 -29.89 2.72 17.67
N ASP A 304 -31.16 2.84 18.06
CA ASP A 304 -32.27 2.68 17.14
C ASP A 304 -32.77 4.08 16.75
N LEU A 305 -32.12 4.67 15.74
CA LEU A 305 -32.44 6.03 15.30
C LEU A 305 -33.73 5.98 14.48
N LYS A 306 -34.71 6.77 14.91
CA LYS A 306 -35.96 6.99 14.17
C LYS A 306 -35.78 8.17 13.20
N PRO A 307 -36.50 8.21 12.07
CA PRO A 307 -36.54 9.39 11.22
C PRO A 307 -37.02 10.56 12.06
N ALA A 308 -36.16 11.56 12.27
CA ALA A 308 -36.48 12.71 13.10
C ALA A 308 -35.55 13.86 12.76
N ASP A 309 -36.05 15.09 12.92
CA ASP A 309 -35.22 16.27 12.87
C ASP A 309 -34.43 16.51 14.16
N GLU A 310 -34.81 15.81 15.23
CA GLU A 310 -34.17 15.89 16.54
C GLU A 310 -32.83 15.17 16.57
N TRP A 311 -31.86 15.81 17.21
CA TRP A 311 -30.52 15.27 17.42
C TRP A 311 -30.49 14.36 18.65
N VAL A 312 -30.00 13.14 18.49
CA VAL A 312 -29.78 12.19 19.58
C VAL A 312 -28.29 12.14 19.91
N THR A 313 -27.95 12.21 21.20
CA THR A 313 -26.57 11.99 21.64
C THR A 313 -26.32 10.49 21.79
N ALA A 314 -25.46 9.95 20.94
CA ALA A 314 -24.89 8.63 21.09
C ALA A 314 -23.70 8.68 22.04
N GLU A 315 -23.64 7.82 23.05
CA GLU A 315 -22.53 7.75 23.99
C GLU A 315 -22.13 6.29 24.24
N VAL A 316 -20.81 6.03 24.21
CA VAL A 316 -20.22 4.73 24.50
C VAL A 316 -19.07 4.90 25.49
N GLU A 317 -19.02 4.03 26.49
CA GLU A 317 -17.90 3.94 27.42
C GLU A 317 -17.22 2.58 27.28
N THR A 318 -15.89 2.59 27.25
CA THR A 318 -15.11 1.37 27.22
C THR A 318 -13.74 1.54 27.88
N GLU A 319 -13.13 0.42 28.25
CA GLU A 319 -11.77 0.37 28.81
C GLU A 319 -10.82 -0.08 27.70
N ALA A 320 -9.70 0.64 27.55
CA ALA A 320 -8.69 0.31 26.55
C ALA A 320 -8.04 -1.04 26.89
N PRO A 321 -7.96 -2.00 25.93
CA PRO A 321 -7.28 -3.28 26.14
C PRO A 321 -5.82 -3.12 26.63
N PRO A 322 -5.25 -4.15 27.30
CA PRO A 322 -3.87 -4.08 27.82
C PRO A 322 -2.79 -3.84 26.75
N ASP A 323 -3.06 -4.20 25.50
CA ASP A 323 -2.17 -4.01 24.35
C ASP A 323 -2.48 -2.74 23.53
N ALA A 324 -3.51 -1.96 23.88
CA ALA A 324 -3.98 -0.85 23.09
C ALA A 324 -3.06 0.38 23.17
N VAL A 325 -2.66 0.88 22.01
CA VAL A 325 -1.86 2.12 21.87
C VAL A 325 -2.65 3.19 21.12
N PHE A 326 -3.48 2.77 20.18
CA PHE A 326 -4.31 3.66 19.38
C PHE A 326 -5.77 3.30 19.56
N ALA A 327 -6.62 4.32 19.54
CA ALA A 327 -8.05 4.17 19.40
C ALA A 327 -8.56 5.06 18.27
N LEU A 328 -9.66 4.67 17.66
CA LEU A 328 -10.48 5.57 16.83
C LEU A 328 -11.95 5.44 17.24
N LEU A 329 -12.71 6.49 16.98
CA LEU A 329 -14.16 6.49 17.14
C LEU A 329 -14.81 6.16 15.80
N GLN A 330 -15.69 5.17 15.77
CA GLN A 330 -16.42 4.76 14.56
C GLN A 330 -17.92 4.90 14.77
N LEU A 331 -18.56 5.57 13.83
CA LEU A 331 -20.01 5.61 13.68
C LEU A 331 -20.40 4.79 12.45
N SER A 332 -21.39 3.93 12.61
CA SER A 332 -21.97 3.14 11.52
C SER A 332 -23.48 3.25 11.55
N ALA A 333 -24.11 3.26 10.37
CA ALA A 333 -25.56 3.21 10.21
C ALA A 333 -25.93 2.36 9.01
N SER A 334 -27.09 1.72 9.08
CA SER A 334 -27.65 0.96 7.96
C SER A 334 -29.16 1.20 7.80
N ALA A 335 -29.67 1.18 6.58
CA ALA A 335 -31.09 1.33 6.27
C ALA A 335 -31.49 0.44 5.07
N ASP A 336 -32.77 0.11 4.96
CA ASP A 336 -33.30 -0.70 3.85
C ASP A 336 -33.61 0.14 2.59
N VAL A 337 -33.58 1.47 2.71
CA VAL A 337 -33.84 2.43 1.63
C VAL A 337 -32.72 3.47 1.57
N PRO A 338 -32.53 4.15 0.42
CA PRO A 338 -31.62 5.29 0.34
C PRO A 338 -31.93 6.32 1.43
N SER A 339 -30.90 6.75 2.16
CA SER A 339 -31.03 7.64 3.33
C SER A 339 -29.71 8.34 3.60
N ALA A 340 -29.69 9.22 4.60
CA ALA A 340 -28.46 9.83 5.09
C ALA A 340 -28.37 9.79 6.62
N LEU A 341 -27.14 9.59 7.08
CA LEU A 341 -26.72 9.74 8.47
C LEU A 341 -26.15 11.14 8.66
N TRP A 342 -26.68 11.85 9.64
CA TRP A 342 -26.18 13.16 10.04
C TRP A 342 -25.36 13.03 11.32
N ALA A 343 -24.23 13.73 11.40
CA ALA A 343 -23.35 13.65 12.56
C ALA A 343 -22.66 14.99 12.86
N THR A 344 -22.48 15.30 14.15
CA THR A 344 -21.74 16.47 14.66
C THR A 344 -21.38 16.31 16.15
N ASP A 345 -20.63 17.27 16.69
CA ASP A 345 -20.31 17.41 18.12
C ASP A 345 -19.75 16.12 18.72
N ALA A 346 -18.76 15.54 18.06
CA ALA A 346 -18.10 14.33 18.50
C ALA A 346 -17.14 14.58 19.67
N GLU A 347 -16.99 13.62 20.54
CA GLU A 347 -16.09 13.66 21.69
C GLU A 347 -15.42 12.31 21.87
N ALA A 348 -14.13 12.31 22.17
CA ALA A 348 -13.44 11.16 22.75
C ALA A 348 -12.55 11.66 23.90
N ARG A 349 -12.75 11.16 25.12
CA ARG A 349 -12.03 11.64 26.31
C ARG A 349 -11.86 10.58 27.38
N LEU A 350 -10.99 10.84 28.36
CA LEU A 350 -10.82 10.03 29.56
C LEU A 350 -12.02 10.20 30.52
N LYS A 351 -12.38 9.15 31.28
CA LYS A 351 -13.59 9.13 32.13
C LYS A 351 -13.51 9.97 33.43
N ALA A 352 -12.36 10.50 33.89
CA ALA A 352 -12.30 11.27 35.15
C ALA A 352 -11.28 12.44 35.16
N PRO A 353 -11.51 13.51 35.96
CA PRO A 353 -12.79 14.16 36.30
C PRO A 353 -13.00 15.47 35.53
N ARG A 354 -14.29 15.81 35.40
CA ARG A 354 -14.89 16.95 34.69
C ARG A 354 -14.57 18.34 35.31
N SER A 355 -13.42 18.51 35.96
CA SER A 355 -13.16 19.61 36.92
C SER A 355 -12.03 20.58 36.55
N GLN A 356 -11.66 20.68 35.28
CA GLN A 356 -10.93 21.85 34.79
C GLN A 356 -11.67 22.37 33.56
N GLU A 357 -11.85 23.69 33.50
CA GLU A 357 -12.32 24.37 32.29
C GLU A 357 -11.64 23.74 31.08
N THR A 358 -12.45 23.30 30.12
CA THR A 358 -12.00 22.98 28.77
C THR A 358 -11.07 24.11 28.33
N GLN A 359 -9.75 23.88 28.30
CA GLN A 359 -8.91 24.71 27.46
C GLN A 359 -9.52 24.59 26.06
N ALA A 360 -9.96 25.72 25.52
CA ALA A 360 -10.42 25.76 24.14
C ALA A 360 -9.28 25.18 23.30
N PRO A 361 -9.56 24.22 22.40
CA PRO A 361 -8.50 23.70 21.55
C PRO A 361 -7.80 24.89 20.85
N PRO A 362 -6.48 24.84 20.66
CA PRO A 362 -5.79 25.89 19.92
C PRO A 362 -6.46 26.07 18.55
N ILE A 363 -6.37 27.28 17.96
CA ILE A 363 -6.96 27.57 16.64
C ILE A 363 -6.65 26.43 15.70
N ALA A 364 -7.68 25.78 15.19
CA ALA A 364 -7.48 24.64 14.33
C ALA A 364 -7.38 25.13 12.88
N VAL A 365 -6.49 24.53 12.09
CA VAL A 365 -6.34 24.84 10.66
C VAL A 365 -6.32 23.57 9.82
N ALA A 366 -6.87 23.66 8.61
CA ALA A 366 -6.83 22.57 7.65
C ALA A 366 -6.84 23.05 6.20
N TRP A 367 -6.19 22.29 5.31
CA TRP A 367 -6.38 22.38 3.87
C TRP A 367 -7.73 21.81 3.44
N SER A 368 -8.29 22.37 2.39
CA SER A 368 -9.42 21.81 1.65
C SER A 368 -9.27 22.09 0.16
N CYS A 369 -9.91 21.27 -0.67
CA CYS A 369 -10.12 21.59 -2.07
C CYS A 369 -11.46 21.01 -2.53
N GLN A 370 -11.99 21.55 -3.62
CA GLN A 370 -13.34 21.25 -4.10
C GLN A 370 -13.43 20.08 -5.09
N PRO A 371 -12.48 19.89 -6.03
CA PRO A 371 -12.67 18.88 -7.07
C PRO A 371 -12.76 17.45 -6.51
N PRO A 372 -13.65 16.60 -7.04
CA PRO A 372 -13.73 15.19 -6.66
C PRO A 372 -12.36 14.50 -6.73
N GLY A 373 -12.01 13.78 -5.66
CA GLY A 373 -10.74 13.05 -5.55
C GLY A 373 -9.50 13.94 -5.56
N HIS A 374 -9.67 15.25 -5.34
CA HIS A 374 -8.62 16.25 -5.40
C HIS A 374 -7.92 16.28 -6.78
N ILE A 375 -8.68 16.03 -7.85
CA ILE A 375 -8.18 16.02 -9.22
C ILE A 375 -8.59 17.32 -9.91
N PHE A 376 -7.62 18.16 -10.25
CA PHE A 376 -7.79 19.32 -11.12
C PHE A 376 -7.53 18.90 -12.58
N LEU A 377 -8.25 19.52 -13.52
CA LEU A 377 -8.00 19.29 -14.95
C LEU A 377 -7.30 20.50 -15.56
N ALA A 378 -6.47 20.24 -16.56
CA ALA A 378 -5.79 21.24 -17.36
C ALA A 378 -6.73 22.33 -17.85
N GLY A 379 -6.37 23.59 -17.56
CA GLY A 379 -7.13 24.78 -17.91
C GLY A 379 -8.15 25.20 -16.84
N ASP A 380 -8.46 24.36 -15.85
CA ASP A 380 -9.23 24.77 -14.68
C ASP A 380 -8.32 25.55 -13.70
N PRO A 381 -8.85 26.54 -12.95
CA PRO A 381 -8.13 27.15 -11.84
C PRO A 381 -7.71 26.11 -10.79
N ILE A 382 -6.45 26.17 -10.37
CA ILE A 382 -5.92 25.29 -9.32
C ILE A 382 -5.96 26.06 -8.00
N GLU A 383 -6.90 25.68 -7.16
CA GLU A 383 -7.30 26.47 -6.01
C GLU A 383 -7.47 25.60 -4.76
N LEU A 384 -6.70 25.92 -3.72
CA LEU A 384 -6.77 25.28 -2.41
C LEU A 384 -7.29 26.29 -1.39
N ASP A 385 -8.02 25.81 -0.38
CA ASP A 385 -8.52 26.62 0.73
C ASP A 385 -7.79 26.27 2.03
N ILE A 386 -7.28 27.28 2.72
CA ILE A 386 -6.89 27.17 4.13
C ILE A 386 -8.12 27.52 4.96
N LEU A 387 -8.65 26.53 5.67
CA LEU A 387 -9.73 26.68 6.63
C LEU A 387 -9.14 26.91 8.02
N ALA A 388 -9.68 27.88 8.75
CA ALA A 388 -9.28 28.17 10.13
C ALA A 388 -10.51 28.38 11.00
N HIS A 389 -10.45 27.92 12.25
CA HIS A 389 -11.51 28.09 13.24
C HIS A 389 -10.91 28.45 14.60
N ASN A 390 -11.39 29.55 15.19
CA ASN A 390 -11.05 29.95 16.56
C ASN A 390 -12.17 29.53 17.52
N PRO A 391 -12.05 28.39 18.22
CA PRO A 391 -13.06 27.95 19.19
C PRO A 391 -12.96 28.66 20.54
N SER A 392 -12.00 29.57 20.73
CA SER A 392 -11.78 30.26 22.00
C SER A 392 -12.68 31.48 22.17
N THR A 393 -12.70 32.02 23.39
CA THR A 393 -13.45 33.23 23.77
C THR A 393 -12.69 34.53 23.48
N ALA A 394 -11.44 34.44 23.02
CA ALA A 394 -10.58 35.60 22.73
C ALA A 394 -10.24 35.67 21.23
N GLU A 395 -10.01 36.89 20.73
CA GLU A 395 -9.40 37.05 19.40
C GLU A 395 -8.00 36.46 19.41
N GLN A 396 -7.65 35.77 18.33
CA GLN A 396 -6.32 35.20 18.19
C GLN A 396 -5.70 35.50 16.82
N LYS A 397 -4.38 35.65 16.82
CA LYS A 397 -3.56 35.78 15.61
C LYS A 397 -2.81 34.47 15.39
N LEU A 398 -2.97 33.90 14.21
CA LEU A 398 -2.32 32.66 13.81
C LEU A 398 -1.33 32.91 12.67
N PRO A 399 -0.03 32.98 12.97
CA PRO A 399 0.98 32.87 11.92
C PRO A 399 0.95 31.45 11.35
N LEU A 400 0.94 31.35 10.03
CA LEU A 400 0.96 30.09 9.30
C LEU A 400 1.96 30.15 8.15
N THR A 401 2.59 29.02 7.90
CA THR A 401 3.48 28.81 6.74
C THR A 401 2.94 27.66 5.94
N TRP A 402 2.98 27.77 4.63
CA TRP A 402 2.56 26.70 3.75
C TRP A 402 3.51 26.50 2.58
N ARG A 403 3.53 25.27 2.06
CA ARG A 403 4.37 24.84 0.95
C ARG A 403 3.61 23.83 0.09
N VAL A 404 3.85 23.85 -1.21
CA VAL A 404 3.39 22.84 -2.17
C VAL A 404 4.61 22.23 -2.85
N THR A 405 4.70 20.89 -2.84
CA THR A 405 5.80 20.14 -3.48
C THR A 405 5.26 19.14 -4.49
N ASP A 406 6.01 18.88 -5.56
CA ASP A 406 5.74 17.74 -6.46
C ASP A 406 6.21 16.39 -5.83
N LEU A 407 6.04 15.29 -6.57
CA LEU A 407 6.45 13.95 -6.11
C LEU A 407 7.97 13.81 -5.95
N LEU A 408 8.75 14.60 -6.68
CA LEU A 408 10.22 14.66 -6.60
C LEU A 408 10.68 15.63 -5.50
N ALA A 409 9.75 16.06 -4.63
CA ALA A 409 9.97 17.01 -3.55
C ALA A 409 10.44 18.41 -3.99
N ASN A 410 10.29 18.77 -5.26
CA ASN A 410 10.55 20.14 -5.70
C ASN A 410 9.45 21.05 -5.17
N GLU A 411 9.83 22.17 -4.53
CA GLU A 411 8.88 23.22 -4.18
C GLU A 411 8.37 23.93 -5.44
N VAL A 412 7.04 23.94 -5.61
CA VAL A 412 6.37 24.62 -6.73
C VAL A 412 5.63 25.88 -6.30
N ALA A 413 5.31 26.00 -5.01
CA ALA A 413 4.75 27.20 -4.40
C ALA A 413 4.96 27.18 -2.88
N SER A 414 5.06 28.34 -2.26
CA SER A 414 5.09 28.50 -0.81
C SER A 414 4.59 29.89 -0.41
N GLY A 415 4.26 30.05 0.87
CA GLY A 415 3.82 31.34 1.41
C GLY A 415 3.77 31.36 2.93
N GLN A 416 3.70 32.58 3.46
CA GLN A 416 3.49 32.86 4.88
C GLN A 416 2.32 33.82 5.01
N GLU A 417 1.44 33.57 5.96
CA GLU A 417 0.26 34.38 6.22
C GLU A 417 0.06 34.53 7.73
N THR A 418 -0.69 35.55 8.14
CA THR A 418 -1.16 35.65 9.52
C THR A 418 -2.67 35.89 9.50
N LEU A 419 -3.42 34.94 10.04
CA LEU A 419 -4.88 35.05 10.15
C LEU A 419 -5.24 35.66 11.51
N THR A 420 -6.04 36.72 11.51
CA THR A 420 -6.72 37.21 12.73
C THR A 420 -8.16 36.68 12.73
N LEU A 421 -8.54 36.04 13.84
CA LEU A 421 -9.82 35.35 14.02
C LEU A 421 -10.47 35.78 15.33
N LYS A 422 -11.69 36.32 15.25
CA LYS A 422 -12.54 36.64 16.40
C LYS A 422 -12.98 35.36 17.13
N PRO A 423 -13.47 35.48 18.39
CA PRO A 423 -14.07 34.35 19.10
C PRO A 423 -15.15 33.64 18.28
N GLY A 424 -15.04 32.33 18.11
CA GLY A 424 -15.96 31.51 17.32
C GLY A 424 -15.86 31.68 15.79
N GLU A 425 -14.98 32.54 15.28
CA GLU A 425 -14.90 32.83 13.85
C GLU A 425 -14.35 31.64 13.05
N ARG A 426 -14.96 31.41 11.89
CA ARG A 426 -14.46 30.52 10.84
C ARG A 426 -14.03 31.38 9.66
N LYS A 427 -12.86 31.09 9.11
CA LYS A 427 -12.32 31.81 7.97
C LYS A 427 -11.79 30.83 6.94
N SER A 428 -12.01 31.15 5.66
CA SER A 428 -11.34 30.49 4.54
C SER A 428 -10.41 31.50 3.87
N LYS A 429 -9.22 31.04 3.51
CA LYS A 429 -8.25 31.77 2.69
C LYS A 429 -7.91 30.93 1.47
N ARG A 430 -8.26 31.44 0.30
CA ARG A 430 -7.96 30.82 -0.99
C ARG A 430 -6.49 31.03 -1.36
N VAL A 431 -5.84 29.95 -1.82
CA VAL A 431 -4.50 29.93 -2.39
C VAL A 431 -4.62 29.43 -3.83
N ALA A 432 -4.31 30.31 -4.78
CA ALA A 432 -4.27 29.99 -6.19
C ALA A 432 -2.86 29.55 -6.60
N LEU A 433 -2.76 28.47 -7.37
CA LEU A 433 -1.51 27.92 -7.89
C LEU A 433 -1.41 28.13 -9.41
N ASP A 434 -0.21 27.96 -9.96
CA ASP A 434 0.03 28.09 -11.41
C ASP A 434 -0.79 27.03 -12.19
N ALA A 435 -1.71 27.49 -13.04
CA ALA A 435 -2.59 26.64 -13.86
C ALA A 435 -1.84 25.70 -14.83
N ARG A 436 -0.54 25.91 -15.05
CA ARG A 436 0.33 25.07 -15.89
C ARG A 436 0.86 23.84 -15.16
N LEU A 437 0.67 23.71 -13.86
CA LEU A 437 1.11 22.53 -13.10
C LEU A 437 0.52 21.23 -13.68
N ARG A 438 1.31 20.16 -13.66
CA ARG A 438 0.92 18.80 -14.06
C ARG A 438 1.55 17.78 -13.12
N GLY A 439 0.81 16.73 -12.81
CA GLY A 439 1.26 15.64 -11.95
C GLY A 439 0.65 15.65 -10.54
N CYS A 440 1.34 14.99 -9.61
CA CYS A 440 0.92 14.88 -8.21
C CYS A 440 1.63 15.90 -7.33
N PHE A 441 0.86 16.49 -6.42
CA PHE A 441 1.34 17.52 -5.50
C PHE A 441 0.88 17.23 -4.08
N ARG A 442 1.72 17.65 -3.13
CA ARG A 442 1.40 17.67 -1.70
C ARG A 442 1.49 19.09 -1.20
N ALA A 443 0.41 19.59 -0.62
CA ALA A 443 0.41 20.85 0.12
C ALA A 443 0.53 20.56 1.62
N THR A 444 1.45 21.25 2.29
CA THR A 444 1.70 21.19 3.73
C THR A 444 1.44 22.56 4.35
N LEU A 445 0.72 22.59 5.45
CA LEU A 445 0.41 23.77 6.24
C LEU A 445 0.95 23.56 7.65
N SER A 446 1.69 24.52 8.17
CA SER A 446 2.25 24.50 9.52
C SER A 446 1.87 25.76 10.29
N SER A 447 1.52 25.59 11.55
CA SER A 447 1.18 26.68 12.46
C SER A 447 1.54 26.32 13.91
N ALA A 448 1.42 27.27 14.84
CA ALA A 448 1.67 27.01 16.26
C ALA A 448 0.71 25.96 16.87
N SER A 449 -0.45 25.71 16.25
CA SER A 449 -1.45 24.75 16.73
C SER A 449 -1.33 23.36 16.12
N GLY A 450 -0.49 23.19 15.10
CA GLY A 450 -0.27 21.91 14.42
C GLY A 450 0.02 22.04 12.94
N GLU A 451 0.15 20.90 12.30
CA GLU A 451 0.33 20.75 10.85
C GLU A 451 -0.82 19.98 10.21
N ASP A 452 -1.11 20.31 8.97
CA ASP A 452 -2.04 19.56 8.13
C ASP A 452 -1.48 19.47 6.70
N HIS A 453 -1.93 18.47 5.96
CA HIS A 453 -1.51 18.25 4.60
C HIS A 453 -2.64 17.65 3.75
N ILE A 454 -2.55 17.91 2.45
CA ILE A 454 -3.45 17.35 1.44
C ILE A 454 -2.63 16.94 0.21
N THR A 455 -3.06 15.87 -0.45
CA THR A 455 -2.55 15.52 -1.78
C THR A 455 -3.59 15.83 -2.84
N PHE A 456 -3.14 16.36 -3.97
CA PHE A 456 -3.97 16.66 -5.12
C PHE A 456 -3.20 16.37 -6.40
N SER A 457 -3.92 16.23 -7.51
CA SER A 457 -3.33 15.94 -8.81
C SER A 457 -3.86 16.88 -9.87
N VAL A 458 -3.03 17.20 -10.86
CA VAL A 458 -3.41 18.03 -12.00
C VAL A 458 -3.14 17.24 -13.27
N LEU A 459 -4.21 16.90 -13.98
CA LEU A 459 -4.18 16.03 -15.17
C LEU A 459 -4.63 16.79 -16.39
N ASP A 460 -4.19 16.37 -17.57
CA ASP A 460 -4.85 16.80 -18.80
C ASP A 460 -6.28 16.26 -18.86
N ARG A 461 -7.14 16.95 -19.62
CA ARG A 461 -8.50 16.47 -19.83
C ARG A 461 -8.45 15.09 -20.48
N PRO A 462 -9.20 14.10 -19.98
CA PRO A 462 -9.23 12.77 -20.56
C PRO A 462 -9.45 12.76 -22.07
N ALA A 463 -8.65 11.98 -22.77
CA ALA A 463 -8.85 11.66 -24.18
C ALA A 463 -9.49 10.26 -24.29
N PRO A 464 -10.53 10.08 -25.13
CA PRO A 464 -11.17 8.79 -25.28
C PRO A 464 -10.28 7.77 -26.01
N GLY A 465 -10.54 6.48 -25.78
CA GLY A 465 -9.83 5.41 -26.50
C GLY A 465 -8.42 5.10 -25.99
N GLY A 466 -8.12 5.46 -24.74
CA GLY A 466 -6.95 4.98 -24.02
C GLY A 466 -6.96 3.45 -23.83
N PRO A 467 -5.78 2.78 -23.81
CA PRO A 467 -5.70 1.33 -23.65
C PRO A 467 -5.82 0.86 -22.20
N MET A 468 -5.82 1.75 -21.21
CA MET A 468 -5.80 1.37 -19.80
C MET A 468 -7.22 1.14 -19.25
N GLY A 469 -7.32 0.19 -18.32
CA GLY A 469 -8.47 0.00 -17.45
C GLY A 469 -8.06 -0.35 -16.03
N LEU A 470 -9.04 -0.30 -15.14
CA LEU A 470 -8.87 -0.57 -13.72
C LEU A 470 -9.79 -1.71 -13.27
N TYR A 471 -9.51 -2.22 -12.09
CA TYR A 471 -10.46 -2.96 -11.29
C TYR A 471 -10.99 -2.02 -10.22
N ALA A 472 -12.06 -1.29 -10.51
CA ALA A 472 -12.64 -0.27 -9.64
C ALA A 472 -14.01 -0.64 -9.06
N SER A 473 -14.35 -0.01 -7.94
CA SER A 473 -15.69 -0.13 -7.38
C SER A 473 -16.71 0.60 -8.26
N LEU A 474 -17.91 0.02 -8.43
CA LEU A 474 -18.98 0.58 -9.26
C LEU A 474 -19.96 1.53 -8.53
N ASN A 475 -19.57 2.06 -7.37
CA ASN A 475 -20.36 3.11 -6.73
C ASN A 475 -20.25 4.44 -7.52
N PRO A 476 -21.26 5.33 -7.45
CA PRO A 476 -21.30 6.54 -8.27
C PRO A 476 -20.06 7.45 -8.14
N GLN A 477 -19.52 7.61 -6.92
CA GLN A 477 -18.37 8.47 -6.68
C GLN A 477 -17.11 7.92 -7.35
N CYS A 478 -16.84 6.61 -7.19
CA CYS A 478 -15.71 5.94 -7.82
C CYS A 478 -15.84 5.93 -9.34
N VAL A 479 -17.03 5.65 -9.88
CA VAL A 479 -17.29 5.73 -11.33
C VAL A 479 -16.97 7.13 -11.87
N ALA A 480 -17.43 8.19 -11.20
CA ALA A 480 -17.13 9.57 -11.58
C ALA A 480 -15.62 9.86 -11.55
N LEU A 481 -14.90 9.35 -10.55
CA LEU A 481 -13.44 9.51 -10.43
C LEU A 481 -12.68 8.74 -11.52
N VAL A 482 -13.03 7.48 -11.78
CA VAL A 482 -12.44 6.66 -12.85
C VAL A 482 -12.60 7.34 -14.21
N ARG A 483 -13.78 7.92 -14.48
CA ARG A 483 -14.02 8.72 -15.69
C ARG A 483 -13.22 10.01 -15.72
N ARG A 484 -13.10 10.71 -14.58
CA ARG A 484 -12.27 11.92 -14.44
C ARG A 484 -10.78 11.65 -14.69
N LEU A 485 -10.31 10.45 -14.37
CA LEU A 485 -8.96 9.96 -14.67
C LEU A 485 -8.78 9.51 -16.14
N GLY A 486 -9.87 9.41 -16.89
CA GLY A 486 -9.87 9.02 -18.30
C GLY A 486 -9.86 7.53 -18.57
N PHE A 487 -10.04 6.69 -17.55
CA PHE A 487 -10.22 5.26 -17.76
C PHE A 487 -11.64 5.00 -18.28
N GLU A 488 -11.73 4.12 -19.28
CA GLU A 488 -13.00 3.66 -19.86
C GLU A 488 -13.25 2.18 -19.58
N TRP A 489 -12.20 1.40 -19.38
CA TRP A 489 -12.29 -0.04 -19.20
C TRP A 489 -12.29 -0.39 -17.72
N GLU A 490 -13.26 -1.21 -17.34
CA GLU A 490 -13.50 -1.55 -15.95
C GLU A 490 -13.71 -3.06 -15.80
N ASN A 491 -12.78 -3.74 -15.13
CA ASN A 491 -12.90 -5.15 -14.79
C ASN A 491 -13.49 -5.33 -13.38
N THR A 492 -14.65 -5.97 -13.31
CA THR A 492 -15.48 -5.96 -12.11
C THR A 492 -15.17 -7.13 -11.16
N LEU A 493 -13.94 -7.67 -11.09
CA LEU A 493 -13.58 -8.74 -10.14
C LEU A 493 -13.74 -8.24 -8.68
N SER A 494 -12.73 -8.39 -7.82
CA SER A 494 -12.92 -8.21 -6.39
C SER A 494 -13.55 -6.86 -5.94
N PRO A 495 -13.41 -5.73 -6.64
CA PRO A 495 -14.12 -4.50 -6.28
C PRO A 495 -15.63 -4.49 -6.56
N ALA A 496 -16.13 -5.30 -7.51
CA ALA A 496 -17.52 -5.31 -7.95
C ALA A 496 -18.06 -6.68 -8.45
N GLU A 497 -17.49 -7.77 -7.94
CA GLU A 497 -17.76 -9.15 -8.38
C GLU A 497 -19.21 -9.61 -8.21
N TYR A 498 -19.97 -8.94 -7.35
CA TYR A 498 -21.37 -9.23 -7.06
C TYR A 498 -22.26 -9.19 -8.31
N ILE A 499 -21.86 -8.49 -9.38
CA ILE A 499 -22.65 -8.42 -10.62
C ILE A 499 -22.54 -9.66 -11.53
N ALA A 500 -21.51 -10.51 -11.35
CA ALA A 500 -21.20 -11.60 -12.29
C ALA A 500 -20.68 -12.91 -11.65
N SER A 501 -20.28 -12.89 -10.39
CA SER A 501 -19.92 -14.11 -9.64
C SER A 501 -21.14 -14.96 -9.34
N TRP A 502 -21.04 -16.28 -9.59
CA TRP A 502 -22.19 -17.17 -9.60
C TRP A 502 -22.98 -17.19 -8.28
N GLY A 503 -22.30 -17.33 -7.16
CA GLY A 503 -22.92 -17.38 -5.84
C GLY A 503 -23.58 -16.07 -5.40
N TYR A 504 -23.21 -14.93 -5.99
CA TYR A 504 -23.87 -13.65 -5.73
C TYR A 504 -25.12 -13.47 -6.59
N VAL A 505 -25.02 -13.84 -7.87
CA VAL A 505 -26.11 -13.65 -8.84
C VAL A 505 -27.17 -14.74 -8.74
N GLN A 506 -26.81 -15.97 -8.39
CA GLN A 506 -27.71 -17.12 -8.27
C GLN A 506 -27.42 -17.93 -6.98
N PRO A 507 -27.65 -17.35 -5.78
CA PRO A 507 -27.33 -17.99 -4.52
C PRO A 507 -28.09 -19.31 -4.27
N GLU A 508 -29.31 -19.42 -4.82
CA GLU A 508 -30.17 -20.61 -4.78
C GLU A 508 -30.63 -20.93 -6.21
N ARG A 509 -30.94 -22.20 -6.52
CA ARG A 509 -31.15 -22.66 -7.90
C ARG A 509 -32.16 -21.82 -8.68
N ASP A 510 -33.26 -21.45 -8.04
CA ASP A 510 -34.36 -20.74 -8.67
C ASP A 510 -34.44 -19.25 -8.26
N ARG A 511 -33.39 -18.73 -7.60
CA ARG A 511 -33.33 -17.36 -7.09
C ARG A 511 -32.22 -16.57 -7.77
N TRP A 512 -32.60 -15.47 -8.42
CA TRP A 512 -31.67 -14.55 -9.09
C TRP A 512 -31.60 -13.20 -8.39
N VAL A 513 -30.39 -12.65 -8.26
CA VAL A 513 -30.11 -11.32 -7.72
C VAL A 513 -29.44 -10.50 -8.83
N TRP A 514 -30.15 -9.50 -9.34
CA TRP A 514 -29.68 -8.63 -10.43
C TRP A 514 -29.29 -7.25 -9.92
N HIS A 515 -28.29 -6.65 -10.56
CA HIS A 515 -27.71 -5.35 -10.20
C HIS A 515 -27.85 -4.38 -11.38
N ASP A 516 -29.06 -4.27 -11.91
CA ASP A 516 -29.36 -3.52 -13.13
C ASP A 516 -29.00 -2.04 -13.04
N ASP A 517 -29.31 -1.40 -11.91
CA ASP A 517 -29.08 0.04 -11.71
C ASP A 517 -27.59 0.35 -11.64
N THR A 518 -26.80 -0.48 -10.96
CA THR A 518 -25.33 -0.36 -10.90
C THR A 518 -24.72 -0.47 -12.28
N VAL A 519 -25.12 -1.50 -13.06
CA VAL A 519 -24.64 -1.70 -14.42
C VAL A 519 -25.06 -0.54 -15.32
N LEU A 520 -26.32 -0.09 -15.22
CA LEU A 520 -26.83 1.01 -16.02
C LEU A 520 -26.09 2.32 -15.71
N ALA A 521 -25.89 2.65 -14.44
CA ALA A 521 -25.19 3.86 -14.02
C ALA A 521 -23.74 3.87 -14.52
N ALA A 522 -23.02 2.73 -14.43
CA ALA A 522 -21.66 2.63 -14.92
C ALA A 522 -21.57 2.81 -16.45
N VAL A 523 -22.46 2.19 -17.21
CA VAL A 523 -22.50 2.31 -18.68
C VAL A 523 -22.91 3.72 -19.10
N GLN A 524 -23.89 4.34 -18.43
CA GLN A 524 -24.30 5.73 -18.69
C GLN A 524 -23.18 6.75 -18.39
N ALA A 525 -22.31 6.44 -17.41
CA ALA A 525 -21.10 7.24 -17.16
C ALA A 525 -20.01 7.04 -18.23
N GLY A 526 -20.21 6.13 -19.19
CA GLY A 526 -19.28 5.86 -20.30
C GLY A 526 -18.23 4.78 -19.99
N LEU A 527 -18.46 3.93 -18.97
CA LEU A 527 -17.60 2.78 -18.72
C LEU A 527 -17.97 1.60 -19.62
N LYS A 528 -16.94 0.89 -20.09
CA LYS A 528 -17.00 -0.39 -20.78
C LYS A 528 -16.66 -1.47 -19.77
N LEU A 529 -17.68 -2.21 -19.35
CA LEU A 529 -17.55 -3.25 -18.33
C LEU A 529 -16.99 -4.54 -18.93
N ILE A 530 -16.11 -5.17 -18.16
CA ILE A 530 -15.59 -6.52 -18.37
C ILE A 530 -15.90 -7.33 -17.11
N PRO A 531 -17.14 -7.81 -16.92
CA PRO A 531 -17.43 -8.60 -15.74
C PRO A 531 -16.69 -9.93 -15.78
N THR A 532 -16.06 -10.27 -14.66
CA THR A 532 -15.49 -11.59 -14.46
C THR A 532 -16.59 -12.54 -14.02
N VAL A 533 -16.98 -13.47 -14.89
CA VAL A 533 -17.91 -14.56 -14.55
C VAL A 533 -17.11 -15.60 -13.77
N HIS A 534 -17.36 -15.71 -12.46
CA HIS A 534 -16.36 -16.25 -11.55
C HIS A 534 -16.89 -17.25 -10.51
N ILE A 535 -16.01 -18.15 -10.07
CA ILE A 535 -16.33 -19.35 -9.27
C ILE A 535 -15.26 -19.72 -8.21
N TYR A 536 -14.62 -18.76 -7.53
CA TYR A 536 -13.81 -19.08 -6.33
C TYR A 536 -14.68 -19.71 -5.22
N SER A 537 -14.06 -20.32 -4.20
CA SER A 537 -14.73 -21.15 -3.17
C SER A 537 -15.98 -20.58 -2.49
N HIS A 538 -16.11 -19.25 -2.40
CA HIS A 538 -17.26 -18.55 -1.81
C HIS A 538 -18.21 -17.95 -2.85
N HIS A 539 -17.91 -18.13 -4.14
CA HIS A 539 -18.69 -17.68 -5.29
C HIS A 539 -19.32 -18.85 -6.05
N ILE A 540 -19.20 -20.08 -5.56
CA ILE A 540 -19.98 -21.21 -6.07
C ILE A 540 -21.19 -21.37 -5.15
N PRO A 541 -22.43 -21.30 -5.66
CA PRO A 541 -23.57 -21.53 -4.81
C PRO A 541 -23.59 -22.99 -4.34
N LYS A 542 -23.95 -23.20 -3.07
CA LYS A 542 -23.85 -24.52 -2.42
C LYS A 542 -24.59 -25.63 -3.17
N TRP A 543 -25.68 -25.30 -3.86
CA TRP A 543 -26.47 -26.25 -4.63
C TRP A 543 -25.77 -26.74 -5.91
N ALA A 544 -24.82 -25.97 -6.46
CA ALA A 544 -24.09 -26.30 -7.68
C ALA A 544 -22.79 -27.09 -7.41
N LEU A 545 -22.27 -27.06 -6.18
CA LEU A 545 -21.05 -27.77 -5.80
C LEU A 545 -21.36 -29.23 -5.42
N LEU A 546 -20.80 -30.16 -6.18
CA LEU A 546 -20.94 -31.60 -5.95
C LEU A 546 -19.72 -32.18 -5.23
N LYS A 547 -19.96 -33.15 -4.35
CA LYS A 547 -18.87 -33.86 -3.65
C LYS A 547 -18.21 -34.93 -4.51
N ASP A 548 -19.04 -35.65 -5.26
CA ASP A 548 -18.64 -36.77 -6.12
C ASP A 548 -18.96 -36.45 -7.58
N GLU A 549 -18.21 -37.05 -8.50
CA GLU A 549 -18.45 -36.92 -9.92
C GLU A 549 -19.73 -37.68 -10.33
N PRO A 550 -20.77 -36.99 -10.84
CA PRO A 550 -21.98 -37.66 -11.30
C PRO A 550 -21.71 -38.50 -12.55
N LYS A 551 -22.28 -39.71 -12.60
CA LYS A 551 -22.13 -40.60 -13.76
C LYS A 551 -22.97 -40.10 -14.94
N GLY A 552 -22.35 -40.07 -16.13
CA GLY A 552 -23.03 -39.75 -17.38
C GLY A 552 -23.23 -38.25 -17.65
N GLU A 553 -22.65 -37.38 -16.82
CA GLU A 553 -22.68 -35.93 -16.99
C GLU A 553 -21.26 -35.39 -17.19
N GLU A 554 -21.11 -34.34 -18.02
CA GLU A 554 -19.80 -33.68 -18.16
C GLU A 554 -19.53 -32.78 -16.95
N CYS A 555 -18.43 -33.07 -16.25
CA CYS A 555 -18.00 -32.34 -15.06
C CYS A 555 -16.55 -31.86 -15.16
N VAL A 556 -16.25 -30.89 -14.31
CA VAL A 556 -14.89 -30.42 -14.04
C VAL A 556 -14.54 -30.61 -12.58
N ARG A 557 -13.27 -30.90 -12.30
CA ARG A 557 -12.76 -31.11 -10.95
C ARG A 557 -12.12 -29.83 -10.43
N LEU A 558 -12.65 -29.35 -9.31
CA LEU A 558 -12.13 -28.18 -8.60
C LEU A 558 -11.08 -28.59 -7.55
N ARG A 559 -10.17 -27.67 -7.24
CA ARG A 559 -9.05 -27.85 -6.29
C ARG A 559 -9.14 -26.84 -5.14
N GLY A 560 -8.32 -27.05 -4.11
CA GLY A 560 -8.16 -26.12 -2.99
C GLY A 560 -9.44 -25.93 -2.17
N HIS A 561 -9.73 -24.69 -1.77
CA HIS A 561 -10.91 -24.36 -0.97
C HIS A 561 -12.25 -24.60 -1.68
N ALA A 562 -12.22 -24.82 -3.00
CA ALA A 562 -13.39 -25.13 -3.82
C ALA A 562 -13.48 -26.62 -4.18
N ALA A 563 -12.71 -27.49 -3.50
CA ALA A 563 -12.61 -28.92 -3.85
C ALA A 563 -13.99 -29.59 -3.99
N GLY A 564 -14.19 -30.25 -5.13
CA GLY A 564 -15.44 -30.89 -5.51
C GLY A 564 -15.56 -30.97 -7.03
N PHE A 565 -16.78 -31.16 -7.51
CA PHE A 565 -17.12 -31.22 -8.92
C PHE A 565 -18.18 -30.20 -9.27
N LEU A 566 -18.13 -29.73 -10.51
CA LEU A 566 -19.10 -28.80 -11.06
C LEU A 566 -19.63 -29.38 -12.39
N ARG A 567 -20.95 -29.40 -12.55
CA ARG A 567 -21.58 -29.74 -13.83
C ARG A 567 -21.35 -28.63 -14.84
N VAL A 568 -20.88 -29.01 -16.03
CA VAL A 568 -20.67 -28.07 -17.13
C VAL A 568 -22.00 -27.47 -17.60
N SER A 569 -23.10 -28.23 -17.51
CA SER A 569 -24.46 -27.79 -17.88
C SER A 569 -25.02 -26.71 -16.96
N ASP A 570 -24.91 -26.88 -15.63
CA ASP A 570 -25.35 -25.87 -14.66
C ASP A 570 -24.57 -24.56 -14.86
N TRP A 571 -23.26 -24.66 -15.14
CA TRP A 571 -22.41 -23.51 -15.48
C TRP A 571 -22.86 -22.80 -16.76
N ALA A 572 -23.12 -23.56 -17.83
CA ALA A 572 -23.60 -23.00 -19.09
C ALA A 572 -24.94 -22.27 -18.92
N ALA A 573 -25.87 -22.85 -18.17
CA ALA A 573 -27.17 -22.23 -17.88
C ALA A 573 -27.02 -20.91 -17.13
N PHE A 574 -26.11 -20.85 -16.14
CA PHE A 574 -25.79 -19.62 -15.42
C PHE A 574 -25.24 -18.53 -16.36
N VAL A 575 -24.23 -18.88 -17.17
CA VAL A 575 -23.61 -17.95 -18.12
C VAL A 575 -24.65 -17.42 -19.13
N HIS A 576 -25.49 -18.29 -19.70
CA HIS A 576 -26.54 -17.89 -20.63
C HIS A 576 -27.49 -16.87 -19.99
N ALA A 577 -28.00 -17.15 -18.79
CA ALA A 577 -28.93 -16.26 -18.10
C ALA A 577 -28.30 -14.89 -17.78
N LEU A 578 -27.06 -14.88 -17.28
CA LEU A 578 -26.30 -13.66 -16.97
C LEU A 578 -26.08 -12.80 -18.22
N VAL A 579 -25.57 -13.39 -19.30
CA VAL A 579 -25.32 -12.69 -20.57
C VAL A 579 -26.64 -12.20 -21.17
N ASN A 580 -27.69 -13.03 -21.18
CA ASN A 580 -28.98 -12.65 -21.74
C ASN A 580 -29.61 -11.46 -21.00
N ARG A 581 -29.44 -11.37 -19.66
CA ARG A 581 -29.94 -10.23 -18.87
C ARG A 581 -29.25 -8.93 -19.24
N TYR A 582 -27.94 -8.96 -19.44
CA TYR A 582 -27.11 -7.76 -19.63
C TYR A 582 -26.68 -7.48 -21.07
N LYS A 583 -27.11 -8.28 -22.06
CA LYS A 583 -26.68 -8.16 -23.47
C LYS A 583 -26.81 -6.77 -24.11
N ALA A 584 -27.76 -5.95 -23.68
CA ALA A 584 -27.91 -4.58 -24.19
C ALA A 584 -26.84 -3.61 -23.64
N ARG A 585 -26.16 -3.97 -22.55
CA ARG A 585 -25.32 -3.09 -21.73
C ARG A 585 -23.87 -3.57 -21.59
N ILE A 586 -23.65 -4.89 -21.59
CA ILE A 586 -22.34 -5.51 -21.39
C ILE A 586 -22.00 -6.34 -22.62
N LYS A 587 -20.82 -6.08 -23.18
CA LYS A 587 -20.33 -6.72 -24.41
C LYS A 587 -19.04 -7.50 -24.23
N HIS A 588 -18.42 -7.48 -23.06
CA HIS A 588 -17.15 -8.16 -22.81
C HIS A 588 -17.27 -8.99 -21.54
N TRP A 589 -16.86 -10.25 -21.58
CA TRP A 589 -16.99 -11.17 -20.46
C TRP A 589 -15.66 -11.90 -20.24
N LEU A 590 -15.09 -11.78 -19.05
CA LEU A 590 -13.93 -12.58 -18.66
C LEU A 590 -14.41 -13.86 -18.00
N ILE A 591 -14.06 -15.00 -18.56
CA ILE A 591 -14.46 -16.31 -18.03
C ILE A 591 -13.41 -16.79 -17.04
N ILE A 592 -13.69 -16.63 -15.75
CA ILE A 592 -12.87 -17.05 -14.61
C ILE A 592 -11.48 -16.38 -14.61
N ASP A 593 -11.23 -15.56 -13.59
CA ASP A 593 -9.89 -15.04 -13.32
C ASP A 593 -8.97 -16.14 -12.75
N GLU A 594 -7.70 -16.16 -13.18
CA GLU A 594 -6.67 -17.10 -12.70
C GLU A 594 -7.13 -18.57 -12.54
N PRO A 595 -7.71 -19.19 -13.59
CA PRO A 595 -8.32 -20.52 -13.50
C PRO A 595 -7.34 -21.63 -13.08
N HIS A 596 -6.04 -21.42 -13.30
CA HIS A 596 -4.96 -22.32 -12.88
C HIS A 596 -4.91 -22.55 -11.35
N ASN A 597 -5.43 -21.63 -10.55
CA ASN A 597 -5.57 -21.79 -9.10
C ASN A 597 -6.70 -22.75 -8.70
N LEU A 598 -7.66 -22.98 -9.60
CA LEU A 598 -8.89 -23.73 -9.33
C LEU A 598 -8.91 -25.11 -9.99
N MET A 599 -8.36 -25.23 -11.20
CA MET A 599 -8.50 -26.43 -12.03
C MET A 599 -7.36 -26.59 -13.04
N SER A 600 -7.28 -27.76 -13.68
CA SER A 600 -6.34 -27.96 -14.78
C SER A 600 -6.76 -27.17 -16.03
N ALA A 601 -5.86 -27.04 -17.00
CA ALA A 601 -6.15 -26.35 -18.25
C ALA A 601 -7.25 -27.07 -19.06
N GLU A 602 -7.31 -28.40 -19.01
CA GLU A 602 -8.32 -29.23 -19.68
C GLU A 602 -9.71 -29.00 -19.09
N ASP A 603 -9.81 -28.97 -17.76
CA ASP A 603 -11.07 -28.70 -17.07
C ASP A 603 -11.53 -27.25 -17.30
N TYR A 604 -10.61 -26.28 -17.26
CA TYR A 604 -10.95 -24.91 -17.63
C TYR A 604 -11.40 -24.80 -19.09
N ALA A 605 -10.76 -25.51 -20.02
CA ALA A 605 -11.17 -25.55 -21.42
C ALA A 605 -12.62 -26.06 -21.60
N LYS A 606 -13.06 -27.05 -20.81
CA LYS A 606 -14.46 -27.50 -20.81
C LYS A 606 -15.42 -26.38 -20.40
N LEU A 607 -15.15 -25.69 -19.29
CA LEU A 607 -15.99 -24.57 -18.82
C LEU A 607 -15.98 -23.40 -19.80
N LEU A 608 -14.82 -23.10 -20.40
CA LEU A 608 -14.67 -22.02 -21.37
C LEU A 608 -15.50 -22.29 -22.64
N ARG A 609 -15.45 -23.50 -23.20
CA ARG A 609 -16.28 -23.89 -24.36
C ARG A 609 -17.77 -23.76 -24.06
N ALA A 610 -18.19 -24.25 -22.90
CA ALA A 610 -19.58 -24.19 -22.47
C ALA A 610 -20.05 -22.74 -22.24
N ALA A 611 -19.25 -21.93 -21.55
CA ALA A 611 -19.50 -20.51 -21.35
C ALA A 611 -19.57 -19.75 -22.67
N TYR A 612 -18.66 -20.01 -23.60
CA TYR A 612 -18.64 -19.36 -24.91
C TYR A 612 -19.93 -19.61 -25.68
N ARG A 613 -20.35 -20.89 -25.80
CA ARG A 613 -21.58 -21.26 -26.52
C ARG A 613 -22.81 -20.62 -25.88
N ALA A 614 -22.93 -20.73 -24.55
CA ALA A 614 -24.01 -20.13 -23.78
C ALA A 614 -24.06 -18.60 -23.94
N ALA A 615 -22.91 -17.93 -23.89
CA ALA A 615 -22.82 -16.49 -24.09
C ALA A 615 -23.23 -16.07 -25.50
N LYS A 616 -22.75 -16.78 -26.53
CA LYS A 616 -23.07 -16.48 -27.94
C LYS A 616 -24.52 -16.79 -28.30
N GLU A 617 -25.13 -17.81 -27.68
CA GLU A 617 -26.56 -18.08 -27.81
C GLU A 617 -27.39 -16.93 -27.23
N ALA A 618 -27.00 -16.41 -26.08
CA ALA A 618 -27.66 -15.27 -25.44
C ALA A 618 -27.44 -13.93 -26.19
N ASP A 619 -26.21 -13.69 -26.64
CA ASP A 619 -25.78 -12.50 -27.37
C ASP A 619 -24.67 -12.85 -28.38
N PRO A 620 -25.00 -13.01 -29.68
CA PRO A 620 -24.00 -13.29 -30.71
C PRO A 620 -22.92 -12.21 -30.86
N THR A 621 -23.20 -10.98 -30.37
CA THR A 621 -22.32 -9.82 -30.50
C THR A 621 -21.38 -9.61 -29.31
N CYS A 622 -21.55 -10.35 -28.21
CA CYS A 622 -20.63 -10.21 -27.07
C CYS A 622 -19.26 -10.83 -27.38
N LEU A 623 -18.24 -10.42 -26.64
CA LEU A 623 -16.88 -10.94 -26.72
C LEU A 623 -16.53 -11.69 -25.44
N VAL A 624 -15.93 -12.88 -25.60
CA VAL A 624 -15.55 -13.77 -24.50
C VAL A 624 -14.03 -13.82 -24.38
N ALA A 625 -13.50 -13.42 -23.23
CA ALA A 625 -12.08 -13.43 -22.92
C ALA A 625 -11.71 -14.70 -22.14
N ALA A 626 -10.63 -15.36 -22.59
CA ALA A 626 -10.04 -16.53 -21.95
C ALA A 626 -8.81 -16.11 -21.14
N HIS A 627 -8.75 -16.50 -19.87
CA HIS A 627 -7.62 -16.18 -19.01
C HIS A 627 -6.51 -17.24 -19.16
N GLY A 628 -5.34 -16.83 -19.68
CA GLY A 628 -4.21 -17.73 -19.95
C GLY A 628 -3.45 -18.20 -18.71
N GLY A 629 -3.50 -17.43 -17.63
CA GLY A 629 -2.96 -17.82 -16.33
C GLY A 629 -1.45 -17.62 -16.27
N TYR A 630 -0.86 -17.88 -15.10
CA TYR A 630 0.55 -17.53 -14.88
C TYR A 630 1.52 -18.30 -15.79
N TYR A 631 1.22 -19.57 -16.06
CA TYR A 631 2.16 -20.49 -16.69
C TYR A 631 2.04 -20.49 -18.23
N PRO A 632 3.16 -20.43 -18.98
CA PRO A 632 3.13 -20.45 -20.45
C PRO A 632 2.36 -21.62 -21.08
N ASP A 633 2.50 -22.83 -20.52
CA ASP A 633 1.86 -24.03 -21.08
C ASP A 633 0.35 -24.08 -20.82
N TYR A 634 -0.13 -23.37 -19.79
CA TYR A 634 -1.56 -23.36 -19.46
C TYR A 634 -2.36 -22.74 -20.61
N LEU A 635 -1.94 -21.58 -21.13
CA LEU A 635 -2.56 -20.92 -22.28
C LEU A 635 -2.54 -21.80 -23.54
N LYS A 636 -1.41 -22.44 -23.85
CA LYS A 636 -1.29 -23.33 -25.01
C LYS A 636 -2.25 -24.51 -24.92
N THR A 637 -2.34 -25.14 -23.75
CA THR A 637 -3.27 -26.26 -23.51
C THR A 637 -4.72 -25.80 -23.62
N ILE A 638 -5.08 -24.61 -23.11
CA ILE A 638 -6.43 -24.07 -23.29
C ILE A 638 -6.77 -23.96 -24.77
N VAL A 639 -5.89 -23.34 -25.57
CA VAL A 639 -6.14 -23.14 -27.01
C VAL A 639 -6.26 -24.47 -27.74
N ALA A 640 -5.39 -25.43 -27.42
CA ALA A 640 -5.42 -26.77 -28.01
C ALA A 640 -6.69 -27.57 -27.65
N GLN A 641 -7.18 -27.45 -26.41
CA GLN A 641 -8.30 -28.23 -25.90
C GLN A 641 -9.66 -27.55 -26.10
N ALA A 642 -9.74 -26.23 -25.94
CA ALA A 642 -10.97 -25.47 -26.13
C ALA A 642 -11.25 -25.22 -27.62
N GLY A 643 -10.20 -25.07 -28.44
CA GLY A 643 -10.32 -24.60 -29.82
C GLY A 643 -10.39 -23.07 -29.89
N ARG A 644 -9.72 -22.48 -30.89
CA ARG A 644 -9.65 -21.02 -31.09
C ARG A 644 -11.01 -20.37 -31.34
N GLU A 645 -12.00 -21.14 -31.76
CA GLU A 645 -13.37 -20.71 -32.01
C GLU A 645 -14.18 -20.47 -30.73
N HIS A 646 -13.72 -20.94 -29.57
CA HIS A 646 -14.41 -20.77 -28.29
C HIS A 646 -13.82 -19.64 -27.41
N MET A 647 -13.17 -18.66 -28.04
CA MET A 647 -12.70 -17.43 -27.38
C MET A 647 -12.58 -16.29 -28.40
N ASP A 648 -12.73 -15.06 -27.93
CA ASP A 648 -12.61 -13.86 -28.76
C ASP A 648 -11.40 -13.00 -28.36
N ILE A 649 -10.94 -13.09 -27.12
CA ILE A 649 -9.84 -12.29 -26.57
C ILE A 649 -8.92 -13.20 -25.75
N LEU A 650 -7.60 -13.03 -25.90
CA LEU A 650 -6.59 -13.62 -25.01
C LEU A 650 -6.33 -12.65 -23.86
N TYR A 651 -6.63 -13.05 -22.63
CA TYR A 651 -6.44 -12.23 -21.43
C TYR A 651 -5.35 -12.84 -20.55
N ASP A 652 -4.23 -12.16 -20.34
CA ASP A 652 -3.13 -12.78 -19.60
C ASP A 652 -2.10 -11.83 -18.98
N TYR A 653 -1.30 -12.39 -18.07
CA TYR A 653 -0.11 -11.75 -17.49
C TYR A 653 1.05 -11.70 -18.49
N VAL A 654 1.72 -10.55 -18.56
CA VAL A 654 2.91 -10.35 -19.40
C VAL A 654 4.01 -9.69 -18.56
N ARG A 655 4.65 -10.48 -17.71
CA ARG A 655 5.69 -10.00 -16.76
C ARG A 655 7.09 -9.94 -17.34
N ASP A 656 7.31 -10.61 -18.47
CA ASP A 656 8.59 -10.64 -19.17
C ASP A 656 8.40 -10.81 -20.68
N ALA A 657 9.46 -10.57 -21.44
CA ALA A 657 9.48 -10.66 -22.88
C ALA A 657 9.21 -12.08 -23.41
N ALA A 658 9.60 -13.13 -22.67
CA ALA A 658 9.43 -14.51 -23.09
C ALA A 658 7.95 -14.93 -23.03
N LYS A 659 7.26 -14.59 -21.94
CA LYS A 659 5.81 -14.74 -21.82
C LYS A 659 5.08 -13.89 -22.87
N GLY A 660 5.55 -12.67 -23.13
CA GLY A 660 5.06 -11.84 -24.23
C GLY A 660 5.14 -12.54 -25.59
N GLU A 661 6.28 -13.15 -25.92
CA GLU A 661 6.45 -13.89 -27.18
C GLU A 661 5.54 -15.12 -27.28
N VAL A 662 5.34 -15.85 -26.18
CA VAL A 662 4.37 -16.96 -26.14
C VAL A 662 2.98 -16.47 -26.49
N ILE A 663 2.52 -15.38 -25.86
CA ILE A 663 1.19 -14.82 -26.11
C ILE A 663 1.07 -14.27 -27.53
N ARG A 664 2.09 -13.60 -28.06
CA ARG A 664 2.10 -13.15 -29.48
C ARG A 664 2.02 -14.30 -30.45
N THR A 665 2.69 -15.41 -30.16
CA THR A 665 2.64 -16.60 -31.00
C THR A 665 1.23 -17.19 -31.01
N VAL A 666 0.62 -17.36 -29.83
CA VAL A 666 -0.77 -17.82 -29.72
C VAL A 666 -1.75 -16.83 -30.39
N SER A 667 -1.53 -15.52 -30.24
CA SER A 667 -2.35 -14.48 -30.89
C SER A 667 -2.27 -14.59 -32.42
N ARG A 668 -1.07 -14.81 -32.99
CA ARG A 668 -0.89 -15.03 -34.44
C ARG A 668 -1.58 -16.30 -34.93
N GLU A 669 -1.46 -17.40 -34.19
CA GLU A 669 -2.07 -18.70 -34.53
C GLU A 669 -3.61 -18.66 -34.47
N THR A 670 -4.15 -17.94 -33.49
CA THR A 670 -5.59 -17.87 -33.22
C THR A 670 -6.27 -16.70 -33.93
N GLY A 671 -5.53 -15.66 -34.31
CA GLY A 671 -6.05 -14.40 -34.84
C GLY A 671 -6.76 -13.53 -33.80
N LYS A 672 -6.51 -13.76 -32.50
CA LYS A 672 -7.24 -13.10 -31.40
C LYS A 672 -6.45 -11.94 -30.80
N PRO A 673 -7.10 -10.81 -30.48
CA PRO A 673 -6.46 -9.70 -29.78
C PRO A 673 -6.02 -10.09 -28.37
N VAL A 674 -5.00 -9.39 -27.88
CA VAL A 674 -4.41 -9.62 -26.56
C VAL A 674 -4.75 -8.48 -25.62
N TRP A 675 -5.35 -8.81 -24.49
CA TRP A 675 -5.53 -7.91 -23.35
C TRP A 675 -4.64 -8.38 -22.21
N THR A 676 -3.94 -7.44 -21.60
CA THR A 676 -2.93 -7.71 -20.59
C THR A 676 -3.42 -7.28 -19.22
N VAL A 677 -2.96 -7.95 -18.18
CA VAL A 677 -3.36 -7.66 -16.79
C VAL A 677 -2.15 -7.69 -15.86
N GLU A 678 -2.18 -6.84 -14.83
CA GLU A 678 -1.21 -6.93 -13.74
C GLU A 678 -1.78 -6.61 -12.36
N TYR A 679 -1.31 -7.40 -11.39
CA TYR A 679 -1.64 -7.32 -9.98
C TYR A 679 -0.41 -6.84 -9.21
N GLY A 680 -0.62 -5.85 -8.35
CA GLY A 680 0.46 -5.26 -7.59
C GLY A 680 -0.02 -4.10 -6.77
N GLY A 681 0.83 -3.61 -5.89
CA GLY A 681 0.45 -2.55 -4.98
C GLY A 681 0.37 -1.16 -5.61
N PHE A 682 -0.31 -0.27 -4.92
CA PHE A 682 -0.26 1.18 -5.04
C PHE A 682 0.26 1.77 -3.74
N ALA A 683 1.47 2.32 -3.80
CA ALA A 683 2.13 2.98 -2.69
C ALA A 683 1.32 4.20 -2.25
N ARG A 684 1.05 4.28 -0.95
CA ARG A 684 0.41 5.45 -0.34
C ARG A 684 1.39 6.61 -0.27
N TRP A 685 0.87 7.82 -0.41
CA TRP A 685 1.63 9.06 -0.34
C TRP A 685 1.12 10.00 0.76
N LEU A 686 -0.18 9.95 1.08
CA LEU A 686 -0.76 10.71 2.18
C LEU A 686 -0.28 10.15 3.53
N LEU A 687 0.17 11.04 4.43
CA LEU A 687 0.54 10.69 5.81
C LEU A 687 -0.75 10.60 6.64
N ALA A 688 -0.89 9.63 7.55
CA ALA A 688 -1.91 9.82 8.59
C ALA A 688 -1.33 10.74 9.67
N GLU A 689 -2.07 11.79 10.06
CA GLU A 689 -1.72 12.76 11.13
C GLU A 689 -1.32 12.11 12.46
N THR A 690 -1.71 10.86 12.67
CA THR A 690 -1.45 10.06 13.88
C THR A 690 -1.00 8.65 13.53
N ASP A 691 -0.43 8.45 12.34
CA ASP A 691 0.15 7.16 12.00
C ASP A 691 1.14 6.78 13.11
N PRO A 692 1.09 5.53 13.61
CA PRO A 692 2.11 5.03 14.50
C PRO A 692 3.48 5.23 13.82
N PRO A 693 4.57 5.28 14.57
CA PRO A 693 5.91 5.14 13.99
C PRO A 693 6.03 3.92 13.07
N ALA A 694 5.18 2.91 13.29
CA ALA A 694 5.07 1.69 12.51
C ALA A 694 4.38 1.87 11.13
N SER A 695 4.01 3.07 10.69
CA SER A 695 3.68 3.28 9.28
C SER A 695 3.91 4.75 8.95
N PRO A 696 5.17 5.20 8.75
CA PRO A 696 5.40 6.48 8.10
C PRO A 696 4.86 6.37 6.66
N ALA A 697 4.35 7.46 6.07
CA ALA A 697 4.20 7.49 4.62
C ALA A 697 5.50 6.96 4.01
N LEU A 698 5.35 6.13 2.98
CA LEU A 698 6.53 5.53 2.39
C LEU A 698 7.47 6.66 1.96
N PRO A 699 8.80 6.52 2.18
CA PRO A 699 9.75 7.47 1.63
C PRO A 699 9.39 7.79 0.18
N ALA A 700 9.64 9.02 -0.28
CA ALA A 700 9.32 9.41 -1.66
C ALA A 700 9.89 8.41 -2.68
N SER A 701 11.03 7.79 -2.38
CA SER A 701 11.64 6.70 -3.14
C SER A 701 10.72 5.49 -3.36
N ASP A 702 10.01 5.01 -2.34
CA ASP A 702 9.10 3.85 -2.45
C ASP A 702 7.89 4.19 -3.33
N VAL A 703 7.38 5.41 -3.20
CA VAL A 703 6.26 5.90 -4.02
C VAL A 703 6.70 6.03 -5.48
N LEU A 704 7.92 6.55 -5.72
CA LEU A 704 8.53 6.64 -7.04
C LEU A 704 8.81 5.26 -7.64
N ALA A 705 9.35 4.32 -6.86
CA ALA A 705 9.57 2.94 -7.28
C ALA A 705 8.25 2.23 -7.65
N ASN A 706 7.16 2.52 -6.93
CA ASN A 706 5.85 2.02 -7.28
C ASN A 706 5.29 2.64 -8.57
N CYS A 707 5.53 3.93 -8.82
CA CYS A 707 5.21 4.57 -10.09
C CYS A 707 6.01 3.95 -11.24
N GLU A 708 7.31 3.76 -11.04
CA GLU A 708 8.22 3.13 -11.98
C GLU A 708 7.74 1.73 -12.37
N TRP A 709 7.52 0.87 -11.37
CA TRP A 709 7.06 -0.50 -11.60
C TRP A 709 5.70 -0.53 -12.30
N SER A 710 4.74 0.29 -11.86
CA SER A 710 3.38 0.31 -12.43
C SER A 710 3.39 0.74 -13.89
N LEU A 711 4.15 1.80 -14.23
CA LEU A 711 4.27 2.28 -15.60
C LEU A 711 5.04 1.29 -16.48
N LYS A 712 6.19 0.79 -16.02
CA LYS A 712 6.99 -0.16 -16.79
C LYS A 712 6.22 -1.44 -17.04
N SER A 713 5.52 -1.98 -16.04
CA SER A 713 4.61 -3.12 -16.23
C SER A 713 3.57 -2.85 -17.32
N ALA A 714 2.90 -1.70 -17.30
CA ALA A 714 1.91 -1.35 -18.33
C ALA A 714 2.52 -1.21 -19.73
N ILE A 715 3.64 -0.48 -19.85
CA ILE A 715 4.30 -0.21 -21.13
C ILE A 715 4.88 -1.51 -21.72
N GLN A 716 5.60 -2.28 -20.89
CA GLN A 716 6.27 -3.50 -21.31
C GLN A 716 5.27 -4.61 -21.65
N SER A 717 4.21 -4.79 -20.85
CA SER A 717 3.19 -5.81 -21.14
C SER A 717 2.49 -5.54 -22.47
N LEU A 718 2.04 -4.30 -22.71
CA LEU A 718 1.48 -3.90 -24.00
C LEU A 718 2.49 -4.08 -25.13
N GLY A 719 3.73 -3.66 -24.93
CA GLY A 719 4.79 -3.75 -25.93
C GLY A 719 5.15 -5.18 -26.32
N TRP A 720 5.55 -5.99 -25.35
CA TRP A 720 6.00 -7.36 -25.57
C TRP A 720 4.92 -8.26 -26.12
N ALA A 721 3.66 -8.08 -25.71
CA ALA A 721 2.55 -8.89 -26.20
C ALA A 721 1.81 -8.29 -27.41
N LEU A 722 2.17 -7.07 -27.84
CA LEU A 722 1.36 -6.26 -28.78
C LEU A 722 -0.09 -6.14 -28.31
N GLY A 723 -0.26 -5.91 -27.01
CA GLY A 723 -1.57 -5.83 -26.35
C GLY A 723 -2.38 -4.62 -26.80
N GLU A 724 -3.70 -4.79 -26.86
CA GLU A 724 -4.64 -3.71 -27.14
C GLU A 724 -5.12 -2.99 -25.87
N LYS A 725 -5.09 -3.69 -24.74
CA LYS A 725 -5.59 -3.22 -23.44
C LYS A 725 -4.67 -3.67 -22.31
N TYR A 726 -4.62 -2.87 -21.25
CA TYR A 726 -3.95 -3.20 -20.00
C TYR A 726 -4.87 -2.91 -18.82
N LEU A 727 -5.08 -3.90 -17.95
CA LEU A 727 -5.99 -3.80 -16.82
C LEU A 727 -5.17 -3.88 -15.51
N ARG A 728 -5.30 -2.87 -14.65
CA ARG A 728 -4.53 -2.77 -13.41
C ARG A 728 -5.38 -3.06 -12.18
N TYR A 729 -4.95 -4.03 -11.37
CA TYR A 729 -5.57 -4.37 -10.08
C TYR A 729 -4.82 -3.73 -8.88
N ASP A 730 -5.43 -3.01 -7.94
CA ASP A 730 -6.86 -2.70 -7.78
C ASP A 730 -7.17 -1.20 -7.62
N ALA A 731 -8.45 -0.83 -7.67
CA ALA A 731 -8.98 0.51 -7.47
C ALA A 731 -10.24 0.47 -6.59
N ARG A 732 -10.21 -0.29 -5.49
CA ARG A 732 -11.28 -0.28 -4.47
C ARG A 732 -11.41 1.08 -3.80
N PHE A 733 -12.64 1.50 -3.54
CA PHE A 733 -12.91 2.87 -3.12
C PHE A 733 -13.74 2.97 -1.83
N PRO A 734 -13.39 3.87 -0.88
CA PRO A 734 -12.11 4.59 -0.81
C PRO A 734 -10.99 3.63 -0.41
N GLY A 735 -9.75 4.13 -0.47
CA GLY A 735 -8.59 3.37 0.00
C GLY A 735 -8.59 3.13 1.50
N HIS A 736 -7.72 2.23 1.96
CA HIS A 736 -7.58 1.95 3.38
C HIS A 736 -6.56 2.90 4.00
N ARG A 737 -6.90 3.55 5.11
CA ARG A 737 -5.99 4.48 5.83
C ARG A 737 -4.70 3.80 6.33
N TYR A 738 -4.85 2.71 7.07
CA TYR A 738 -3.73 2.03 7.74
C TYR A 738 -3.06 0.89 6.94
N ASN A 739 -3.74 0.28 5.96
CA ASN A 739 -3.23 -0.83 5.15
C ASN A 739 -3.63 -0.64 3.68
N GLY A 740 -3.09 0.41 3.06
CA GLY A 740 -3.58 0.91 1.78
C GLY A 740 -2.94 0.31 0.53
N TYR A 741 -1.97 -0.61 0.64
CA TYR A 741 -1.05 -0.85 -0.48
C TYR A 741 -1.66 -1.49 -1.73
N MET A 742 -2.93 -1.91 -1.78
CA MET A 742 -3.49 -2.62 -2.95
C MET A 742 -4.36 -1.78 -3.89
N THR A 743 -4.84 -0.62 -3.44
CA THR A 743 -5.78 0.23 -4.22
C THR A 743 -5.18 1.51 -4.73
N ALA A 744 -5.57 1.91 -5.94
CA ALA A 744 -5.22 3.17 -6.58
C ALA A 744 -5.64 4.41 -5.77
N PHE A 745 -6.61 4.30 -4.85
CA PHE A 745 -7.11 5.45 -4.07
C PHE A 745 -6.52 5.52 -2.66
N GLU A 746 -6.41 6.73 -2.13
CA GLU A 746 -6.18 7.01 -0.71
C GLU A 746 -7.50 6.94 0.08
N TYR A 747 -7.40 7.01 1.41
CA TYR A 747 -8.57 6.93 2.30
C TYR A 747 -9.53 8.11 2.20
N ASP A 748 -9.04 9.26 1.74
CA ASP A 748 -9.85 10.46 1.47
C ASP A 748 -10.43 10.46 0.05
N GLY A 749 -10.21 9.39 -0.71
CA GLY A 749 -10.66 9.25 -2.09
C GLY A 749 -9.76 9.92 -3.13
N SER A 750 -8.64 10.54 -2.72
CA SER A 750 -7.65 11.04 -3.67
C SER A 750 -6.95 9.91 -4.40
N ILE A 751 -6.51 10.16 -5.63
CA ILE A 751 -5.79 9.18 -6.45
C ILE A 751 -4.31 9.14 -6.03
N LYS A 752 -3.74 7.94 -5.93
CA LYS A 752 -2.31 7.77 -5.61
C LYS A 752 -1.41 8.05 -6.81
N PRO A 753 -0.12 8.37 -6.58
CA PRO A 753 0.76 8.78 -7.66
C PRO A 753 0.92 7.78 -8.82
N ALA A 754 0.97 6.47 -8.54
CA ALA A 754 1.03 5.48 -9.62
C ALA A 754 -0.26 5.44 -10.45
N GLY A 755 -1.43 5.72 -9.85
CA GLY A 755 -2.69 5.84 -10.58
C GLY A 755 -2.73 7.07 -11.49
N VAL A 756 -2.13 8.18 -11.05
CA VAL A 756 -1.95 9.40 -11.86
C VAL A 756 -1.00 9.16 -13.02
N ALA A 757 0.14 8.53 -12.77
CA ALA A 757 1.09 8.15 -13.80
C ALA A 757 0.43 7.27 -14.89
N LEU A 758 -0.37 6.29 -14.49
CA LEU A 758 -1.15 5.46 -15.43
C LEU A 758 -2.20 6.27 -16.21
N ALA A 759 -2.87 7.24 -15.57
CA ALA A 759 -3.82 8.13 -16.25
C ALA A 759 -3.14 9.02 -17.30
N VAL A 760 -1.94 9.53 -17.00
CA VAL A 760 -1.11 10.27 -17.96
C VAL A 760 -0.73 9.39 -19.15
N PHE A 761 -0.21 8.19 -18.89
CA PHE A 761 0.13 7.25 -19.96
C PHE A 761 -1.09 6.89 -20.81
N ASN A 762 -2.24 6.66 -20.18
CA ASN A 762 -3.51 6.40 -20.85
C ASN A 762 -3.92 7.53 -21.80
N HIS A 763 -3.78 8.79 -21.36
CA HIS A 763 -4.05 9.97 -22.17
C HIS A 763 -3.11 10.05 -23.38
N LEU A 764 -1.80 9.91 -23.18
CA LEU A 764 -0.81 10.00 -24.25
C LEU A 764 -0.96 8.87 -25.29
N CYS A 765 -1.37 7.68 -24.84
CA CYS A 765 -1.62 6.52 -25.69
C CYS A 765 -3.03 6.44 -26.29
N ALA A 766 -3.92 7.39 -26.01
CA ALA A 766 -5.30 7.37 -26.52
C ALA A 766 -5.31 7.20 -28.05
N GLY A 767 -5.93 6.15 -28.58
CA GLY A 767 -5.96 5.86 -30.02
C GLY A 767 -4.65 5.36 -30.65
N LEU A 768 -3.63 5.04 -29.86
CA LEU A 768 -2.38 4.42 -30.33
C LEU A 768 -2.38 2.91 -30.07
N GLN A 769 -1.69 2.16 -30.92
CA GLN A 769 -1.46 0.73 -30.75
C GLN A 769 0.00 0.44 -30.42
N ALA A 770 0.25 -0.52 -29.53
CA ALA A 770 1.61 -1.00 -29.28
C ALA A 770 2.23 -1.59 -30.55
N LYS A 771 3.49 -1.23 -30.82
CA LYS A 771 4.29 -1.75 -31.94
C LYS A 771 5.52 -2.54 -31.48
N GLY A 772 5.69 -2.68 -30.17
CA GLY A 772 6.76 -3.48 -29.58
C GLY A 772 7.89 -2.65 -29.00
N GLU A 773 8.94 -3.35 -28.60
CA GLU A 773 10.17 -2.78 -28.06
C GLU A 773 11.04 -2.18 -29.17
N SER A 774 11.53 -0.97 -28.95
CA SER A 774 12.37 -0.22 -29.87
C SER A 774 13.85 -0.42 -29.54
N GLN A 775 14.66 -0.66 -30.58
CA GLN A 775 16.11 -0.81 -30.44
C GLN A 775 16.79 0.57 -30.39
N LEU A 776 16.93 1.14 -29.19
CA LEU A 776 17.44 2.50 -28.95
C LEU A 776 18.95 2.56 -28.58
N GLY A 777 19.59 1.40 -28.51
CA GLY A 777 21.01 1.27 -28.15
C GLY A 777 21.22 1.03 -26.65
N GLU A 778 22.48 0.84 -26.27
CA GLU A 778 22.87 0.39 -24.94
C GLU A 778 22.42 1.35 -23.83
N GLY A 779 21.89 0.79 -22.75
CA GLY A 779 21.46 1.52 -21.55
C GLY A 779 20.10 2.22 -21.67
N ILE A 780 19.37 2.05 -22.78
CA ILE A 780 18.06 2.66 -23.00
C ILE A 780 17.06 1.59 -23.41
N THR A 781 15.96 1.48 -22.68
CA THR A 781 14.80 0.69 -23.10
C THR A 781 13.76 1.63 -23.67
N GLY A 782 13.10 1.26 -24.76
CA GLY A 782 11.99 2.02 -25.32
C GLY A 782 10.92 1.16 -25.95
N PHE A 783 9.70 1.69 -26.01
CA PHE A 783 8.54 1.04 -26.59
C PHE A 783 7.76 2.02 -27.46
N ARG A 784 7.42 1.58 -28.68
CA ARG A 784 6.70 2.37 -29.68
C ARG A 784 5.20 2.11 -29.59
N PHE A 785 4.44 3.20 -29.62
CA PHE A 785 3.00 3.21 -29.80
C PHE A 785 2.66 4.10 -30.98
N GLN A 786 1.78 3.64 -31.87
CA GLN A 786 1.51 4.35 -33.12
C GLN A 786 0.07 4.19 -33.58
N GLY A 787 -0.51 5.30 -34.03
CA GLY A 787 -1.77 5.39 -34.78
C GLY A 787 -1.53 5.87 -36.21
N THR A 788 -2.56 6.44 -36.84
CA THR A 788 -2.48 6.93 -38.23
C THR A 788 -1.56 8.14 -38.36
N ASP A 789 -1.73 9.15 -37.50
CA ASP A 789 -1.08 10.45 -37.65
C ASP A 789 -0.08 10.75 -36.52
N ARG A 790 -0.20 10.04 -35.40
CA ARG A 790 0.59 10.23 -34.17
C ARG A 790 1.36 8.97 -33.80
N ALA A 791 2.53 9.18 -33.20
CA ALA A 791 3.27 8.15 -32.50
C ALA A 791 3.76 8.66 -31.13
N LEU A 792 4.03 7.72 -30.24
CA LEU A 792 4.58 7.93 -28.91
C LEU A 792 5.71 6.91 -28.72
N LEU A 793 6.88 7.39 -28.30
CA LEU A 793 7.96 6.57 -27.80
C LEU A 793 8.05 6.75 -26.28
N ALA A 794 7.77 5.69 -25.53
CA ALA A 794 8.03 5.65 -24.09
C ALA A 794 9.43 5.06 -23.88
N LEU A 795 10.33 5.77 -23.21
CA LEU A 795 11.71 5.35 -23.02
C LEU A 795 12.28 5.73 -21.65
N TRP A 796 13.27 4.98 -21.18
CA TRP A 796 13.96 5.22 -19.90
C TRP A 796 15.38 4.65 -19.93
N SER A 797 16.19 5.05 -18.94
CA SER A 797 17.49 4.41 -18.71
C SER A 797 17.32 3.05 -18.05
N SER A 798 17.84 2.00 -18.67
CA SER A 798 17.62 0.61 -18.25
C SER A 798 18.53 0.13 -17.12
N ASP A 799 19.58 0.88 -16.83
CA ASP A 799 20.66 0.56 -15.87
C ASP A 799 20.52 1.28 -14.52
N GLY A 800 19.40 1.99 -14.30
CA GLY A 800 19.18 2.79 -13.09
C GLY A 800 19.85 4.16 -13.10
N GLN A 801 20.71 4.47 -14.08
CA GLN A 801 21.42 5.74 -14.14
C GLN A 801 20.60 6.84 -14.83
N SER A 802 20.84 8.11 -14.49
CA SER A 802 20.38 9.21 -15.35
C SER A 802 21.29 9.36 -16.56
N ARG A 803 20.73 9.74 -17.72
CA ARG A 803 21.47 9.92 -18.99
C ARG A 803 21.02 11.20 -19.69
N GLY A 804 21.96 12.00 -20.19
CA GLY A 804 21.66 13.06 -21.13
C GLY A 804 21.71 12.54 -22.56
N LEU A 805 20.71 12.85 -23.36
CA LEU A 805 20.65 12.58 -24.80
C LEU A 805 20.68 13.87 -25.59
N SER A 806 21.78 14.15 -26.29
CA SER A 806 21.85 15.30 -27.19
C SER A 806 20.99 15.03 -28.44
N LEU A 807 19.75 15.53 -28.43
CA LEU A 807 18.76 15.34 -29.49
C LEU A 807 18.28 16.69 -30.01
N LYS A 808 18.05 16.79 -31.32
CA LYS A 808 17.31 17.90 -31.95
C LYS A 808 16.08 17.35 -32.66
N PRO A 809 15.09 16.80 -31.93
CA PRO A 809 13.96 16.17 -32.56
C PRO A 809 12.98 17.26 -33.01
N ALA A 810 13.19 17.79 -34.22
CA ALA A 810 12.30 18.78 -34.81
C ALA A 810 10.86 18.22 -34.84
N GLY A 811 9.92 18.93 -34.22
CA GLY A 811 8.50 18.57 -34.21
C GLY A 811 8.09 17.48 -33.19
N ALA A 812 8.98 17.06 -32.28
CA ALA A 812 8.59 16.20 -31.16
C ALA A 812 8.27 17.03 -29.91
N ALA A 813 7.37 16.52 -29.06
CA ALA A 813 7.12 17.02 -27.72
C ALA A 813 7.58 15.98 -26.69
N ALA A 814 8.21 16.43 -25.60
CA ALA A 814 8.67 15.56 -24.52
C ALA A 814 7.87 15.79 -23.25
N PHE A 815 7.60 14.71 -22.52
CA PHE A 815 6.89 14.75 -21.24
C PHE A 815 7.57 13.81 -20.24
N ASP A 816 7.56 14.19 -18.97
CA ASP A 816 7.91 13.24 -17.91
C ASP A 816 6.77 12.24 -17.64
N PHE A 817 7.04 11.30 -16.75
CA PHE A 817 6.10 10.26 -16.35
C PHE A 817 4.79 10.79 -15.72
N MET A 818 4.76 12.06 -15.29
CA MET A 818 3.61 12.75 -14.71
C MET A 818 2.93 13.72 -15.70
N GLY A 819 3.35 13.73 -16.96
CA GLY A 819 2.74 14.54 -18.02
C GLY A 819 3.21 15.99 -18.01
N LYS A 820 4.24 16.33 -17.23
CA LYS A 820 4.85 17.66 -17.28
C LYS A 820 5.64 17.80 -18.59
N PRO A 821 5.41 18.85 -19.38
CA PRO A 821 6.23 19.11 -20.56
C PRO A 821 7.69 19.29 -20.17
N LEU A 822 8.57 18.57 -20.87
CA LEU A 822 10.01 18.68 -20.74
C LEU A 822 10.56 19.57 -21.86
N PRO A 823 11.44 20.53 -21.55
CA PRO A 823 12.05 21.35 -22.58
C PRO A 823 12.98 20.48 -23.43
N LEU A 824 12.78 20.50 -24.75
CA LEU A 824 13.70 19.94 -25.73
C LEU A 824 14.65 21.05 -26.17
N THR A 825 15.78 21.19 -25.48
CA THR A 825 16.80 22.22 -25.78
C THR A 825 17.93 21.63 -26.61
N ASP A 826 18.79 22.51 -27.15
CA ASP A 826 20.07 22.10 -27.77
C ASP A 826 20.99 21.32 -26.80
N ASP A 827 20.77 21.45 -25.49
CA ASP A 827 21.51 20.72 -24.46
C ASP A 827 21.04 19.26 -24.29
N GLY A 828 19.95 18.86 -24.95
CA GLY A 828 19.44 17.50 -24.99
C GLY A 828 18.33 17.18 -23.98
N LEU A 829 17.93 15.91 -23.94
CA LEU A 829 16.89 15.34 -23.07
C LEU A 829 17.54 14.55 -21.93
N ALA A 830 17.18 14.85 -20.68
CA ALA A 830 17.55 14.02 -19.54
C ALA A 830 16.60 12.84 -19.40
N LEU A 831 17.13 11.62 -19.50
CA LEU A 831 16.45 10.37 -19.20
C LEU A 831 16.78 9.95 -17.77
N SER A 832 15.76 9.40 -17.12
CA SER A 832 15.86 8.75 -15.81
C SER A 832 15.41 7.29 -15.91
N PRO A 833 15.48 6.50 -14.81
CA PRO A 833 14.82 5.21 -14.74
C PRO A 833 13.30 5.27 -14.86
N LEU A 834 12.67 6.43 -14.59
CA LEU A 834 11.24 6.64 -14.80
C LEU A 834 10.97 6.90 -16.30
N PRO A 835 9.86 6.38 -16.84
CA PRO A 835 9.50 6.60 -18.25
C PRO A 835 9.42 8.07 -18.63
N THR A 836 10.06 8.40 -19.74
CA THR A 836 9.93 9.67 -20.46
C THR A 836 9.16 9.41 -21.74
N TYR A 837 8.30 10.32 -22.15
CA TYR A 837 7.47 10.17 -23.34
C TYR A 837 7.88 11.18 -24.41
N LEU A 838 8.14 10.68 -25.62
CA LEU A 838 8.35 11.50 -26.81
C LEU A 838 7.20 11.30 -27.79
N GLN A 839 6.41 12.35 -27.98
CA GLN A 839 5.28 12.37 -28.90
C GLN A 839 5.68 13.05 -30.20
N THR A 840 5.34 12.43 -31.33
CA THR A 840 5.65 12.95 -32.67
C THR A 840 4.61 12.46 -33.69
N THR A 841 4.78 12.77 -34.97
CA THR A 841 3.93 12.23 -36.04
C THR A 841 4.28 10.76 -36.32
N ALA A 842 3.31 10.01 -36.84
CA ALA A 842 3.52 8.61 -37.23
C ALA A 842 4.68 8.42 -38.22
N SER A 843 4.92 9.37 -39.12
CA SER A 843 6.00 9.33 -40.10
C SER A 843 7.38 9.70 -39.54
N ALA A 844 7.43 10.41 -38.40
CA ALA A 844 8.68 10.90 -37.82
C ALA A 844 9.25 10.00 -36.71
N ILE A 845 8.54 8.95 -36.30
CA ILE A 845 8.95 8.08 -35.20
C ILE A 845 10.22 7.28 -35.50
N GLU A 846 10.36 6.71 -36.69
CA GLU A 846 11.57 5.95 -37.08
C GLU A 846 12.81 6.84 -37.20
N PRO A 847 12.75 8.02 -37.86
CA PRO A 847 13.83 9.00 -37.79
C PRO A 847 14.21 9.39 -36.37
N LEU A 848 13.24 9.55 -35.46
CA LEU A 848 13.49 9.87 -34.06
C LEU A 848 14.22 8.73 -33.33
N GLU A 849 13.79 7.48 -33.51
CA GLU A 849 14.48 6.30 -32.94
C GLU A 849 15.92 6.19 -33.44
N GLN A 850 16.16 6.48 -34.73
CA GLN A 850 17.49 6.50 -35.32
C GLN A 850 18.36 7.61 -34.71
N GLN A 851 17.81 8.82 -34.54
CA GLN A 851 18.52 9.91 -33.85
C GLN A 851 18.92 9.50 -32.44
N ILE A 852 17.99 8.91 -31.66
CA ILE A 852 18.26 8.43 -30.30
C ILE A 852 19.36 7.37 -30.28
N ARG A 853 19.33 6.41 -31.21
CA ARG A 853 20.36 5.37 -31.30
C ARG A 853 21.76 5.95 -31.53
N SER A 854 21.85 7.01 -32.33
CA SER A 854 23.10 7.70 -32.66
C SER A 854 23.50 8.83 -31.70
N ALA A 855 22.61 9.23 -30.79
CA ALA A 855 22.80 10.40 -29.96
C ALA A 855 23.97 10.20 -28.97
N PRO A 856 24.87 11.19 -28.83
CA PRO A 856 25.86 11.18 -27.77
C PRO A 856 25.17 11.07 -26.41
N ARG A 857 25.65 10.12 -25.59
CA ARG A 857 25.16 9.88 -24.23
C ARG A 857 26.10 10.55 -23.24
N THR A 858 25.55 11.38 -22.36
CA THR A 858 26.30 11.94 -21.23
C THR A 858 25.74 11.38 -19.92
N GLN A 859 26.60 11.25 -18.89
CA GLN A 859 26.14 10.93 -17.55
C GLN A 859 26.08 12.24 -16.77
N PRO A 860 24.90 12.86 -16.60
CA PRO A 860 24.77 14.21 -16.02
C PRO A 860 25.31 14.30 -14.59
N LEU A 861 25.27 13.18 -13.86
CA LEU A 861 25.82 13.07 -12.53
C LEU A 861 26.57 11.74 -12.37
N SER A 862 27.85 11.81 -12.01
CA SER A 862 28.62 10.64 -11.60
C SER A 862 28.65 10.55 -10.08
N VAL A 863 28.46 9.34 -9.55
CA VAL A 863 28.55 9.08 -8.11
C VAL A 863 29.57 7.98 -7.88
N THR A 864 30.53 8.24 -7.01
CA THR A 864 31.50 7.26 -6.51
C THR A 864 31.31 7.08 -5.01
N PHE A 865 31.46 5.84 -4.55
CA PHE A 865 31.30 5.49 -3.15
C PHE A 865 32.63 5.00 -2.57
N ALA A 866 32.89 5.37 -1.32
CA ALA A 866 34.00 4.86 -0.53
C ALA A 866 33.55 4.65 0.91
N ILE A 867 34.01 3.58 1.55
CA ILE A 867 33.83 3.39 2.98
C ILE A 867 35.14 3.73 3.66
N VAL A 868 35.06 4.63 4.64
CA VAL A 868 36.22 5.10 5.38
C VAL A 868 35.98 4.95 6.88
N LYS A 869 37.04 4.66 7.63
CA LYS A 869 37.00 4.71 9.08
C LYS A 869 36.91 6.16 9.55
N GLN A 870 36.06 6.44 10.53
CA GLN A 870 36.02 7.76 11.15
C GLN A 870 37.34 8.03 11.88
N GLU A 871 37.93 9.22 11.69
CA GLU A 871 39.29 9.53 12.20
C GLU A 871 39.43 9.39 13.73
N ASN A 872 38.37 9.67 14.50
CA ASN A 872 38.38 9.66 15.97
C ASN A 872 37.25 8.85 16.60
N GLY A 873 36.71 7.84 15.89
CA GLY A 873 35.56 7.07 16.37
C GLY A 873 35.53 5.61 15.89
N PRO A 874 34.75 4.74 16.53
CA PRO A 874 34.62 3.34 16.13
C PRO A 874 33.72 3.15 14.89
N ALA A 875 33.10 4.21 14.37
CA ALA A 875 32.14 4.12 13.28
C ALA A 875 32.80 4.08 11.89
N LEU A 876 32.16 3.39 10.96
CA LEU A 876 32.46 3.44 9.53
C LEU A 876 31.57 4.51 8.88
N LEU A 877 32.13 5.27 7.94
CA LEU A 877 31.41 6.25 7.14
C LEU A 877 31.32 5.77 5.68
N LEU A 878 30.11 5.75 5.11
CA LEU A 878 29.92 5.68 3.67
C LEU A 878 30.00 7.10 3.09
N LYS A 879 31.04 7.38 2.32
CA LYS A 879 31.22 8.62 1.55
C LYS A 879 30.69 8.43 0.14
N ALA A 880 29.75 9.28 -0.26
CA ALA A 880 29.32 9.44 -1.65
C ALA A 880 29.92 10.74 -2.21
N GLN A 881 30.73 10.62 -3.25
CA GLN A 881 31.26 11.73 -4.05
C GLN A 881 30.38 11.91 -5.27
N LEU A 882 29.80 13.10 -5.42
CA LEU A 882 28.88 13.46 -6.48
C LEU A 882 29.54 14.51 -7.36
N ARG A 883 29.74 14.19 -8.64
CA ARG A 883 30.28 15.12 -9.64
C ARG A 883 29.21 15.47 -10.67
N ASN A 884 28.92 16.76 -10.81
CA ASN A 884 28.00 17.25 -11.82
C ASN A 884 28.71 17.41 -13.17
N ASN A 885 28.44 16.50 -14.12
CA ASN A 885 28.97 16.60 -15.48
C ASN A 885 27.98 17.26 -16.44
N SER A 886 26.82 17.70 -15.95
CA SER A 886 25.83 18.40 -16.75
C SER A 886 26.17 19.89 -16.90
N ARG A 887 25.46 20.57 -17.80
CA ARG A 887 25.57 22.03 -18.03
C ARG A 887 24.69 22.86 -17.09
N GLN A 888 23.91 22.21 -16.22
CA GLN A 888 22.99 22.86 -15.29
C GLN A 888 23.37 22.55 -13.85
N SER A 889 23.05 23.43 -12.91
CA SER A 889 23.21 23.12 -11.49
C SER A 889 22.24 22.01 -11.07
N LEU A 890 22.72 21.07 -10.26
CA LEU A 890 21.91 19.95 -9.74
C LEU A 890 21.75 20.08 -8.23
N SER A 891 20.55 19.80 -7.72
CA SER A 891 20.24 19.82 -6.28
C SER A 891 19.73 18.44 -5.85
N PRO A 892 20.58 17.39 -5.82
CA PRO A 892 20.11 16.06 -5.53
C PRO A 892 19.79 15.89 -4.05
N GLN A 893 18.67 15.27 -3.77
CA GLN A 893 18.35 14.66 -2.49
C GLN A 893 18.80 13.21 -2.53
N ILE A 894 19.61 12.82 -1.56
CA ILE A 894 20.02 11.43 -1.39
C ILE A 894 19.07 10.75 -0.42
N SER A 895 18.55 9.59 -0.81
CA SER A 895 17.78 8.72 0.06
C SER A 895 18.27 7.28 -0.06
N PHE A 896 18.24 6.54 1.05
CA PHE A 896 18.49 5.09 1.05
C PHE A 896 17.16 4.34 1.02
N ASP A 897 17.11 3.25 0.25
CA ASP A 897 15.99 2.33 0.33
C ASP A 897 15.88 1.75 1.75
N ARG A 898 14.65 1.42 2.16
CA ARG A 898 14.36 0.83 3.47
C ARG A 898 15.11 -0.47 3.72
N SER A 899 15.34 -1.28 2.69
CA SER A 899 16.13 -2.52 2.80
C SER A 899 17.61 -2.25 3.13
N SER A 900 18.10 -1.04 2.86
CA SER A 900 19.48 -0.62 3.11
C SER A 900 19.67 0.08 4.48
N LEU A 901 18.57 0.41 5.17
CA LEU A 901 18.60 1.09 6.47
C LEU A 901 19.18 0.24 7.60
N TYR A 902 19.25 -1.09 7.42
CA TYR A 902 19.95 -1.99 8.35
C TYR A 902 21.45 -1.65 8.48
N VAL A 903 22.01 -0.91 7.52
CA VAL A 903 23.43 -0.54 7.49
C VAL A 903 23.68 0.85 8.11
N LEU A 904 22.66 1.66 8.45
CA LEU A 904 22.83 3.06 8.89
C LEU A 904 22.33 3.31 10.33
N ARG A 905 23.10 4.06 11.12
CA ARG A 905 22.81 4.33 12.55
C ARG A 905 21.77 5.43 12.77
N SER A 906 21.47 6.24 11.75
CA SER A 906 20.65 7.45 11.90
C SER A 906 19.16 7.13 12.01
N ARG A 907 18.64 7.21 13.24
CA ARG A 907 17.21 7.09 13.59
C ARG A 907 16.32 8.25 13.11
N ARG A 908 16.81 9.20 12.30
CA ARG A 908 16.05 10.36 11.84
C ARG A 908 16.39 10.69 10.39
N ASP A 909 15.39 10.57 9.54
CA ASP A 909 15.30 10.85 8.09
C ASP A 909 16.53 10.45 7.25
N PRO A 910 16.50 9.34 6.46
CA PRO A 910 17.61 8.93 5.59
C PRO A 910 17.80 9.87 4.37
N ARG A 911 17.22 11.07 4.43
CA ARG A 911 17.20 12.07 3.37
C ARG A 911 18.21 13.15 3.67
N LEU A 912 19.27 13.21 2.86
CA LEU A 912 20.24 14.29 2.91
C LEU A 912 20.05 15.18 1.69
N LEU A 913 19.62 16.42 1.93
CA LEU A 913 19.61 17.44 0.89
C LEU A 913 21.06 17.84 0.60
N VAL A 914 21.52 17.59 -0.63
CA VAL A 914 22.82 18.08 -1.07
C VAL A 914 22.61 19.50 -1.60
N PRO A 915 23.34 20.50 -1.09
CA PRO A 915 23.33 21.84 -1.66
C PRO A 915 23.66 21.80 -3.15
N ASP A 916 23.20 22.81 -3.90
CA ASP A 916 23.42 22.91 -5.35
C ASP A 916 24.88 22.60 -5.75
N ILE A 917 25.03 21.62 -6.64
CA ILE A 917 26.26 21.22 -7.30
C ILE A 917 26.30 21.93 -8.65
N ARG A 918 27.17 22.93 -8.83
CA ARG A 918 27.27 23.66 -10.10
C ARG A 918 27.89 22.77 -11.20
N PRO A 919 27.72 23.10 -12.49
CA PRO A 919 28.41 22.40 -13.57
C PRO A 919 29.91 22.26 -13.32
N GLY A 920 30.43 21.03 -13.37
CA GLY A 920 31.84 20.71 -13.12
C GLY A 920 32.24 20.56 -11.66
N ASP A 921 31.41 21.00 -10.70
CA ASP A 921 31.69 20.89 -9.27
C ASP A 921 31.54 19.45 -8.76
N GLU A 922 32.25 19.18 -7.66
CA GLU A 922 32.12 17.96 -6.88
C GLU A 922 31.65 18.26 -5.45
N ARG A 923 30.83 17.36 -4.90
CA ARG A 923 30.40 17.37 -3.49
C ARG A 923 30.59 16.00 -2.88
N THR A 924 31.12 15.96 -1.66
CA THR A 924 31.15 14.74 -0.86
C THR A 924 30.11 14.82 0.24
N VAL A 925 29.36 13.74 0.42
CA VAL A 925 28.42 13.56 1.54
C VAL A 925 28.72 12.24 2.24
N SER A 926 28.60 12.23 3.56
CA SER A 926 29.03 11.12 4.41
C SER A 926 27.86 10.61 5.26
N PHE A 927 27.75 9.30 5.39
CA PHE A 927 26.71 8.62 6.16
C PHE A 927 27.35 7.70 7.20
N GLU A 928 26.91 7.77 8.46
CA GLU A 928 27.41 6.88 9.51
C GLU A 928 26.74 5.50 9.43
N LEU A 929 27.55 4.46 9.24
CA LEU A 929 27.08 3.09 9.17
C LEU A 929 26.82 2.55 10.59
N ALA A 930 25.68 1.89 10.79
CA ALA A 930 25.36 1.08 11.96
C ALA A 930 26.20 -0.19 11.96
N TYR A 931 27.48 -0.05 12.25
CA TYR A 931 28.34 -1.19 12.52
C TYR A 931 28.46 -1.37 14.04
N MET A 932 28.13 -2.56 14.53
CA MET A 932 28.45 -3.00 15.90
C MET A 932 29.76 -3.79 15.82
N ALA A 933 30.79 -3.35 16.53
CA ALA A 933 32.08 -4.05 16.54
C ALA A 933 31.90 -5.51 16.99
N GLY A 934 32.28 -6.47 16.12
CA GLY A 934 32.21 -7.91 16.39
C GLY A 934 31.14 -8.69 15.60
N GLU A 935 30.33 -8.03 14.77
CA GLU A 935 29.39 -8.71 13.86
C GLU A 935 30.10 -9.22 12.59
N ARG A 936 29.68 -10.41 12.11
CA ARG A 936 30.05 -10.93 10.80
C ARG A 936 29.40 -10.01 9.76
N PHE A 937 30.20 -9.18 9.10
CA PHE A 937 29.71 -8.25 8.10
C PHE A 937 29.23 -9.05 6.88
N ASP A 938 27.92 -9.22 6.73
CA ASP A 938 27.32 -9.73 5.50
C ASP A 938 27.20 -8.56 4.51
N PRO A 939 27.96 -8.56 3.40
CA PRO A 939 27.91 -7.50 2.41
C PRO A 939 26.54 -7.45 1.74
N LYS A 940 25.60 -6.72 2.34
CA LYS A 940 24.29 -6.49 1.72
C LYS A 940 24.41 -5.38 0.68
N PRO A 941 23.83 -5.56 -0.52
CA PRO A 941 23.69 -4.47 -1.46
C PRO A 941 22.89 -3.34 -0.82
N PHE A 942 23.32 -2.09 -1.04
CA PHE A 942 22.56 -0.92 -0.69
C PHE A 942 22.04 -0.24 -1.95
N ASP A 943 20.80 0.23 -1.89
CA ASP A 943 20.14 0.99 -2.94
C ASP A 943 20.06 2.45 -2.51
N LEU A 944 20.70 3.32 -3.28
CA LEU A 944 20.70 4.76 -3.10
C LEU A 944 19.88 5.40 -4.21
N VAL A 945 18.86 6.16 -3.82
CA VAL A 945 17.97 6.87 -4.72
C VAL A 945 18.28 8.36 -4.64
N LEU A 946 18.68 8.91 -5.77
CA LEU A 946 18.82 10.36 -5.95
C LEU A 946 17.55 10.93 -6.55
N VAL A 947 17.04 12.00 -5.94
CA VAL A 947 15.82 12.70 -6.39
C VAL A 947 16.11 14.19 -6.42
N GLY A 948 15.80 14.92 -7.49
CA GLY A 948 15.97 16.37 -7.54
C GLY A 948 15.47 16.99 -8.84
N ARG A 949 15.74 18.28 -9.04
CA ARG A 949 15.31 19.04 -10.25
C ARG A 949 15.71 18.32 -11.54
N GLY A 950 14.76 17.59 -12.14
CA GLY A 950 14.97 16.83 -13.38
C GLY A 950 15.90 15.61 -13.25
N LEU A 951 16.21 15.17 -12.02
CA LEU A 951 17.11 14.04 -11.77
C LEU A 951 16.40 12.98 -10.92
N PHE A 952 16.33 11.77 -11.45
CA PHE A 952 15.98 10.58 -10.71
C PHE A 952 16.98 9.48 -11.09
N ALA A 953 17.67 8.89 -10.12
CA ALA A 953 18.67 7.86 -10.39
C ALA A 953 18.74 6.87 -9.23
N HIS A 954 18.93 5.60 -9.59
CA HIS A 954 19.18 4.50 -8.69
C HIS A 954 20.63 4.05 -8.82
N TYR A 955 21.35 4.08 -7.69
CA TYR A 955 22.68 3.52 -7.57
C TYR A 955 22.59 2.30 -6.67
N LYS A 956 22.91 1.14 -7.24
CA LYS A 956 23.12 -0.08 -6.47
C LYS A 956 24.60 -0.18 -6.15
N GLY A 957 24.94 -0.28 -4.87
CA GLY A 957 26.30 -0.52 -4.42
C GLY A 957 26.37 -1.77 -3.57
N GLU A 958 27.49 -2.48 -3.62
CA GLU A 958 27.80 -3.52 -2.64
C GLU A 958 28.83 -2.96 -1.69
N VAL A 959 28.57 -3.04 -0.38
CA VAL A 959 29.63 -2.83 0.59
C VAL A 959 30.48 -4.09 0.63
N ARG A 960 31.71 -4.02 0.16
CA ARG A 960 32.66 -5.14 0.34
C ARG A 960 33.41 -4.97 1.66
N PRO A 961 33.74 -6.08 2.35
CA PRO A 961 34.69 -6.00 3.46
C PRO A 961 35.97 -5.31 2.99
N LEU A 962 36.52 -4.42 3.82
CA LEU A 962 37.90 -4.00 3.65
C LEU A 962 38.76 -5.25 3.77
N ASP A 963 39.44 -5.63 2.69
CA ASP A 963 40.60 -6.53 2.83
C ASP A 963 41.56 -5.86 3.82
N LYS A 964 41.94 -6.63 4.85
CA LYS A 964 42.55 -6.20 6.11
C LYS A 964 43.57 -5.07 6.00
#